data_AF-A0A177EZI7-F1
#
_entry.id   AF-A0A177EZI7-F1
#
_cell.length_a   1.000
_cell.length_b   1.000
_cell.length_c   1.000
_cell.angle_alpha   90.00
_cell.angle_beta   90.00
_cell.angle_gamma   90.00
#
_symmetry.space_group_name_H-M   'P 1'
#
loop_
_entity.id
_entity.type
_entity.pdbx_description
1 polymer ?
#
loop_
_entity_poly.entity_id
_entity_poly.type
_entity_poly.pdbx_seq_one_letter_code
_entity_poly.pdbx_strand_id
1 'polypeptide(L)'
;MSTTMVPGHPLPLTAHSHPNNPIPEEPLDTRKLSISASQLSPSLTSNGPSSSYSDSASSISTEPTTPTTENLSDVPFEDLNGQPPQSPQGRKRRASTLLVSQDSEDARRFLGERGASTALIQKACCGGGCCMLQELKTKKPRPGHRPLKAPQSPAFQSLKINLGHLSLDSELSGVVEVPPKTVSFEPLSTSPARTYAEPHSQKPEILKHPPTFVTPHPPYEVFSAPLFHARELTKPGAEKRTYHFDIDVTDYPKESGDVDFVVGGAIGVCAANPPDMVNQILDLLGVPSFVRDKPILLKTTTGRWPTIWGEEKARELVTTRRELLTWCSDIQSYPPTKQLFRLLAEHAEDENERTILMYLSSAQGQAAFCDLRTGPYITLPQLLSAFPSSRPPLDHLLSVLNQLMPRFYSLSQDPTISRQRDGTQCRRLIEIAVTVHEADDYATGKRTGVGSGFLERLAKQVIQAEQEGKNPRDLDLRVPMFRGLMANPLAREFVSDGPMLLIGAGVGIAPFRGFVHRRLKSANCANKVWVLQGVRDSLVDELYSGDWGVHEDKVKKVVQSRRGQGRYVQEEVRAQADLVWFIINAVDGRIFVCGSSKGMGEGVEAALIDVAMAKGKLNREEAQSFWDEKKSSGQYIAETW
;
A
#
# COMPACT_ATOMS: atom_id res chain seq x y z
N MET A 1 1.39 -66.85 -14.25
CA MET A 1 2.03 -67.44 -15.44
C MET A 1 1.66 -66.59 -16.65
N SER A 2 2.67 -66.25 -17.46
CA SER A 2 2.62 -65.61 -18.79
C SER A 2 2.26 -64.12 -18.89
N THR A 3 3.32 -63.32 -18.70
CA THR A 3 3.86 -62.22 -19.52
C THR A 3 3.10 -61.79 -20.80
N THR A 4 2.88 -60.47 -20.95
CA THR A 4 3.20 -59.67 -22.15
C THR A 4 3.09 -58.16 -21.87
N MET A 5 4.23 -57.46 -21.93
CA MET A 5 4.34 -55.99 -22.02
C MET A 5 4.37 -55.57 -23.49
N VAL A 6 3.80 -54.40 -23.82
CA VAL A 6 3.86 -53.76 -25.15
C VAL A 6 4.79 -52.53 -25.08
N PRO A 7 5.57 -52.20 -26.13
CA PRO A 7 6.74 -51.33 -26.07
C PRO A 7 6.44 -49.86 -26.35
N GLY A 8 7.27 -48.98 -25.77
CA GLY A 8 7.27 -47.53 -26.01
C GLY A 8 7.90 -47.14 -27.36
N HIS A 9 7.45 -45.99 -27.89
CA HIS A 9 7.99 -45.36 -29.09
C HIS A 9 9.41 -44.77 -28.87
N PRO A 10 10.32 -44.82 -29.86
CA PRO A 10 11.70 -44.36 -29.74
C PRO A 10 11.86 -42.85 -30.01
N LEU A 11 12.73 -42.20 -29.25
CA LEU A 11 13.24 -40.85 -29.51
C LEU A 11 14.13 -40.84 -30.77
N PRO A 12 14.15 -39.76 -31.58
CA PRO A 12 15.02 -39.67 -32.76
C PRO A 12 16.49 -39.44 -32.34
N LEU A 13 17.39 -40.26 -32.88
CA LEU A 13 18.85 -40.15 -32.70
C LEU A 13 19.43 -39.13 -33.70
N THR A 14 20.17 -38.14 -33.20
CA THR A 14 21.01 -37.27 -34.04
C THR A 14 22.40 -37.87 -34.20
N ALA A 15 23.09 -37.56 -35.30
CA ALA A 15 24.32 -38.22 -35.80
C ALA A 15 25.57 -38.15 -34.88
N HIS A 16 25.45 -37.62 -33.66
CA HIS A 16 26.56 -37.41 -32.72
C HIS A 16 26.32 -37.96 -31.31
N SER A 17 25.37 -38.89 -31.13
CA SER A 17 25.08 -39.48 -29.82
C SER A 17 25.60 -40.92 -29.71
N HIS A 18 26.53 -41.17 -28.76
CA HIS A 18 27.08 -42.49 -28.46
C HIS A 18 26.30 -43.13 -27.30
N PRO A 19 25.96 -44.44 -27.35
CA PRO A 19 24.95 -45.05 -26.47
C PRO A 19 25.25 -45.13 -24.96
N ASN A 20 26.41 -44.65 -24.48
CA ASN A 20 26.78 -44.67 -23.06
C ASN A 20 27.19 -43.30 -22.47
N ASN A 21 26.95 -42.17 -23.17
CA ASN A 21 27.22 -40.82 -22.64
C ASN A 21 26.22 -39.78 -23.20
N PRO A 22 25.24 -39.28 -22.41
CA PRO A 22 24.13 -38.48 -22.93
C PRO A 22 24.33 -36.95 -22.84
N ILE A 23 25.57 -36.44 -22.74
CA ILE A 23 25.84 -34.99 -22.71
C ILE A 23 26.44 -34.56 -24.06
N PRO A 24 25.88 -33.55 -24.76
CA PRO A 24 26.50 -32.96 -25.95
C PRO A 24 27.74 -32.13 -25.58
N GLU A 25 28.89 -32.40 -26.20
CA GLU A 25 30.09 -31.56 -26.14
C GLU A 25 30.17 -30.66 -27.40
N GLU A 26 30.62 -29.41 -27.23
CA GLU A 26 30.81 -28.46 -28.35
C GLU A 26 32.09 -28.77 -29.15
N PRO A 27 32.13 -28.44 -30.47
CA PRO A 27 33.28 -28.73 -31.33
C PRO A 27 34.55 -27.96 -30.92
N LEU A 28 35.68 -28.66 -30.78
CA LEU A 28 36.96 -28.13 -30.30
C LEU A 28 37.77 -27.29 -31.32
N ASP A 29 37.26 -26.99 -32.52
CA ASP A 29 37.99 -26.21 -33.51
C ASP A 29 37.18 -25.03 -34.05
N THR A 30 37.31 -23.88 -33.38
CA THR A 30 36.96 -22.58 -33.97
C THR A 30 38.22 -21.75 -34.22
N ARG A 31 38.43 -21.37 -35.49
CA ARG A 31 39.53 -20.51 -35.94
C ARG A 31 39.48 -19.17 -35.21
N LYS A 32 40.55 -18.87 -34.47
CA LYS A 32 40.80 -17.57 -33.82
C LYS A 32 41.07 -16.49 -34.88
N LEU A 33 40.27 -15.42 -34.88
CA LEU A 33 40.63 -14.13 -35.48
C LEU A 33 40.96 -13.16 -34.33
N SER A 34 42.23 -12.77 -34.26
CA SER A 34 42.73 -11.76 -33.33
C SER A 34 42.54 -10.37 -33.91
N ILE A 35 41.90 -9.45 -33.17
CA ILE A 35 42.05 -8.01 -33.42
C ILE A 35 42.33 -7.33 -32.09
N SER A 36 43.55 -6.80 -32.00
CA SER A 36 44.10 -6.07 -30.86
C SER A 36 43.51 -4.66 -30.76
N ALA A 37 43.16 -4.27 -29.54
CA ALA A 37 42.84 -2.89 -29.19
C ALA A 37 44.13 -2.05 -29.13
N SER A 38 44.38 -1.27 -30.16
CA SER A 38 45.28 -0.13 -30.07
C SER A 38 44.98 0.87 -31.19
N GLN A 39 44.78 2.12 -30.79
CA GLN A 39 44.78 3.37 -31.56
C GLN A 39 43.42 4.09 -31.63
N LEU A 40 43.16 4.83 -30.54
CA LEU A 40 42.41 6.09 -30.56
C LEU A 40 43.35 7.22 -30.98
N SER A 41 42.95 8.03 -31.97
CA SER A 41 43.23 9.47 -32.09
C SER A 41 42.52 10.08 -33.32
N PRO A 42 42.27 11.41 -33.34
CA PRO A 42 41.01 11.96 -33.84
C PRO A 42 41.12 12.86 -35.10
N SER A 43 39.93 13.17 -35.64
CA SER A 43 39.52 14.44 -36.29
C SER A 43 39.52 14.60 -37.82
N LEU A 44 38.53 15.43 -38.23
CA LEU A 44 38.40 16.31 -39.43
C LEU A 44 37.51 15.87 -40.61
N THR A 45 36.28 16.43 -40.59
CA THR A 45 35.61 17.25 -41.64
C THR A 45 35.80 16.92 -43.14
N SER A 46 34.69 16.66 -43.86
CA SER A 46 34.11 17.60 -44.86
C SER A 46 33.03 16.99 -45.77
N ASN A 47 31.96 17.79 -45.96
CA ASN A 47 31.11 18.04 -47.14
C ASN A 47 30.26 16.95 -47.82
N GLY A 48 28.93 17.22 -47.88
CA GLY A 48 27.84 16.42 -48.49
C GLY A 48 27.75 16.44 -50.03
N PRO A 49 26.55 16.29 -50.68
CA PRO A 49 25.28 16.92 -50.29
C PRO A 49 23.97 16.08 -50.41
N SER A 50 22.97 16.55 -49.64
CA SER A 50 21.51 16.74 -49.92
C SER A 50 20.60 15.63 -50.49
N SER A 51 19.60 15.23 -49.68
CA SER A 51 18.16 15.49 -49.92
C SER A 51 17.36 15.06 -48.66
N SER A 52 17.08 15.96 -47.71
CA SER A 52 15.88 16.82 -47.59
C SER A 52 14.54 16.07 -47.59
N TYR A 53 14.03 15.76 -46.39
CA TYR A 53 12.69 16.17 -45.93
C TYR A 53 12.73 16.33 -44.40
N SER A 54 12.34 17.52 -43.94
CA SER A 54 12.16 17.88 -42.53
C SER A 54 10.80 17.40 -42.05
N ASP A 55 10.68 17.07 -40.76
CA ASP A 55 10.04 18.04 -39.85
C ASP A 55 10.42 17.80 -38.39
N SER A 56 10.76 18.91 -37.77
CA SER A 56 11.17 19.07 -36.39
C SER A 56 9.94 19.17 -35.50
N ALA A 57 9.95 18.49 -34.36
CA ALA A 57 9.25 18.96 -33.17
C ALA A 57 9.96 18.44 -31.92
N SER A 58 10.77 19.33 -31.34
CA SER A 58 11.17 19.29 -29.95
C SER A 58 9.94 19.41 -29.04
N SER A 59 9.76 18.47 -28.12
CA SER A 59 8.95 18.72 -26.93
C SER A 59 9.58 18.01 -25.74
N ILE A 60 10.14 18.81 -24.84
CA ILE A 60 10.45 18.45 -23.46
C ILE A 60 9.12 18.04 -22.81
N SER A 61 8.93 16.76 -22.53
CA SER A 61 7.79 16.28 -21.76
C SER A 61 8.15 16.28 -20.27
N THR A 62 7.81 17.35 -19.56
CA THR A 62 7.64 17.31 -18.10
C THR A 62 6.27 16.72 -17.80
N GLU A 63 6.15 15.40 -17.81
CA GLU A 63 4.98 14.72 -17.25
C GLU A 63 5.17 14.53 -15.73
N PRO A 64 4.18 14.90 -14.90
CA PRO A 64 4.27 14.71 -13.46
C PRO A 64 4.25 13.22 -13.11
N THR A 65 5.31 12.76 -12.45
CA THR A 65 5.45 11.40 -11.94
C THR A 65 4.81 11.25 -10.57
N THR A 66 4.15 10.11 -10.35
CA THR A 66 3.75 9.68 -9.01
C THR A 66 5.01 9.54 -8.15
N PRO A 67 5.11 10.18 -6.97
CA PRO A 67 6.17 9.83 -6.04
C PRO A 67 5.99 8.36 -5.67
N THR A 68 7.04 7.57 -5.87
CA THR A 68 7.15 6.21 -5.38
C THR A 68 6.74 6.21 -3.91
N THR A 69 5.83 5.33 -3.49
CA THR A 69 5.88 4.82 -2.12
C THR A 69 7.26 4.17 -2.01
N GLU A 70 8.20 4.86 -1.36
CA GLU A 70 9.59 4.41 -1.24
C GLU A 70 9.61 2.97 -0.70
N ASN A 71 9.90 2.02 -1.58
CA ASN A 71 10.58 0.80 -1.18
C ASN A 71 12.02 1.20 -0.87
N LEU A 72 12.33 1.28 0.41
CA LEU A 72 13.69 1.43 0.91
C LEU A 72 14.44 0.11 0.69
N SER A 73 15.07 -0.04 -0.47
CA SER A 73 16.10 -1.05 -0.70
C SER A 73 17.22 -0.51 -1.61
N ASP A 74 18.40 -0.44 -0.99
CA ASP A 74 19.76 -0.48 -1.53
C ASP A 74 20.33 0.73 -2.31
N VAL A 75 21.20 1.46 -1.63
CA VAL A 75 22.23 2.34 -2.21
C VAL A 75 23.55 1.55 -2.21
N PRO A 76 24.20 1.30 -3.36
CA PRO A 76 25.50 0.66 -3.42
C PRO A 76 26.58 1.52 -2.75
N PHE A 77 27.50 0.85 -2.06
CA PHE A 77 28.56 1.45 -1.27
C PHE A 77 29.85 1.46 -2.10
N GLU A 78 30.11 2.52 -2.85
CA GLU A 78 31.47 2.87 -3.33
C GLU A 78 31.49 4.31 -3.84
N ASP A 79 32.09 5.22 -3.04
CA ASP A 79 32.95 6.32 -3.47
C ASP A 79 33.23 7.26 -2.29
N LEU A 80 34.27 6.93 -1.52
CA LEU A 80 34.98 7.87 -0.67
C LEU A 80 36.31 8.17 -1.35
N ASN A 81 36.43 9.34 -2.00
CA ASN A 81 37.65 10.13 -1.93
C ASN A 81 37.48 11.57 -2.45
N GLY A 82 37.72 12.52 -1.54
CA GLY A 82 38.32 13.83 -1.84
C GLY A 82 37.37 15.00 -2.10
N GLN A 83 37.02 15.77 -1.06
CA GLN A 83 37.06 17.26 -1.02
C GLN A 83 36.68 17.83 0.38
N PRO A 84 37.20 19.00 0.78
CA PRO A 84 37.16 19.51 2.17
C PRO A 84 35.81 20.16 2.57
N PRO A 85 35.54 20.39 3.87
CA PRO A 85 34.18 20.54 4.39
C PRO A 85 33.60 21.94 4.14
N GLN A 86 32.36 21.99 3.63
CA GLN A 86 31.49 23.16 3.72
C GLN A 86 30.48 22.97 4.87
N SER A 87 30.24 24.06 5.61
CA SER A 87 29.44 24.16 6.84
C SER A 87 28.00 23.60 6.74
N PRO A 88 27.46 22.95 7.78
CA PRO A 88 26.14 22.32 7.72
C PRO A 88 25.01 23.33 7.93
N GLN A 89 24.23 23.61 6.89
CA GLN A 89 22.86 24.12 7.05
C GLN A 89 21.95 22.95 7.44
N GLY A 90 21.31 23.05 8.61
CA GLY A 90 20.55 21.98 9.24
C GLY A 90 19.28 21.59 8.46
N ARG A 91 19.34 20.49 7.73
CA ARG A 91 18.16 19.76 7.24
C ARG A 91 17.62 18.87 8.36
N LYS A 92 16.42 19.17 8.88
CA LYS A 92 15.69 18.27 9.79
C LYS A 92 15.36 16.98 9.05
N ARG A 93 15.89 15.85 9.53
CA ARG A 93 15.65 14.50 8.95
C ARG A 93 14.23 14.03 9.28
N ARG A 94 13.52 13.51 8.27
CA ARG A 94 12.22 12.81 8.42
C ARG A 94 12.49 11.36 8.84
N ALA A 95 11.67 10.81 9.74
CA ALA A 95 11.85 9.47 10.28
C ALA A 95 11.58 8.38 9.22
N SER A 96 12.46 7.39 9.13
CA SER A 96 12.31 6.18 8.31
C SER A 96 11.41 5.15 9.01
N THR A 97 10.64 4.39 8.23
CA THR A 97 9.65 3.38 8.64
C THR A 97 10.18 1.94 8.53
N LEU A 98 11.48 1.71 8.60
CA LEU A 98 12.04 0.35 8.63
C LEU A 98 11.90 -0.27 10.04
N LEU A 99 11.26 -1.43 10.09
CA LEU A 99 10.89 -2.17 11.30
C LEU A 99 12.01 -3.18 11.61
N VAL A 100 12.91 -2.81 12.54
CA VAL A 100 14.12 -3.59 12.87
C VAL A 100 13.84 -4.75 13.85
N SER A 101 12.71 -4.74 14.58
CA SER A 101 12.38 -5.79 15.56
C SER A 101 10.87 -6.02 15.66
N GLN A 102 10.46 -7.29 15.83
CA GLN A 102 9.04 -7.69 15.98
C GLN A 102 8.57 -7.75 17.43
N ASP A 103 9.48 -7.71 18.41
CA ASP A 103 9.16 -7.54 19.83
C ASP A 103 10.31 -6.84 20.59
N SER A 104 10.06 -6.51 21.87
CA SER A 104 11.03 -5.81 22.72
C SER A 104 12.11 -6.75 23.30
N GLU A 105 11.93 -8.06 23.22
CA GLU A 105 12.90 -9.08 23.66
C GLU A 105 13.99 -9.30 22.60
N ASP A 106 13.61 -9.36 21.32
CA ASP A 106 14.53 -9.41 20.17
C ASP A 106 15.38 -8.15 20.07
N ALA A 107 14.78 -6.98 20.33
CA ALA A 107 15.52 -5.72 20.42
C ALA A 107 16.57 -5.76 21.53
N ARG A 108 16.27 -6.35 22.70
CA ARG A 108 17.23 -6.53 23.80
C ARG A 108 18.34 -7.53 23.44
N ARG A 109 18.00 -8.59 22.72
CA ARG A 109 18.95 -9.62 22.26
C ARG A 109 19.97 -9.07 21.26
N PHE A 110 19.55 -8.15 20.39
CA PHE A 110 20.44 -7.43 19.47
C PHE A 110 21.34 -6.39 20.15
N LEU A 111 20.94 -5.87 21.32
CA LEU A 111 21.65 -4.78 21.98
C LEU A 111 22.87 -5.23 22.80
N GLY A 112 22.91 -6.49 23.26
CA GLY A 112 24.04 -7.04 24.01
C GLY A 112 24.39 -6.29 25.31
N GLU A 113 25.22 -6.89 26.16
CA GLU A 113 25.75 -6.19 27.35
C GLU A 113 26.83 -5.18 26.95
N ARG A 114 26.62 -3.93 27.39
CA ARG A 114 27.56 -2.78 27.41
C ARG A 114 28.27 -2.43 26.09
N GLY A 115 27.74 -1.39 25.44
CA GLY A 115 28.55 -0.25 24.99
C GLY A 115 29.36 -0.35 23.69
N ALA A 116 29.24 -1.40 22.89
CA ALA A 116 30.01 -1.55 21.65
C ALA A 116 29.21 -1.44 20.33
N SER A 117 27.88 -1.39 20.36
CA SER A 117 27.00 -1.49 19.19
C SER A 117 26.44 -0.15 18.67
N THR A 118 26.87 0.98 19.24
CA THR A 118 26.32 2.33 18.98
C THR A 118 26.65 2.92 17.59
N ALA A 119 27.59 2.34 16.82
CA ALA A 119 28.00 2.90 15.52
C ALA A 119 27.22 2.35 14.30
N LEU A 120 26.68 1.13 14.36
CA LEU A 120 26.03 0.48 13.20
C LEU A 120 24.51 0.65 13.16
N ILE A 121 23.85 0.93 14.29
CA ILE A 121 22.37 1.01 14.39
C ILE A 121 21.84 2.46 14.23
N GLN A 122 22.73 3.45 14.10
CA GLN A 122 22.34 4.86 13.97
C GLN A 122 21.58 5.18 12.68
N LYS A 123 21.66 4.33 11.65
CA LYS A 123 21.01 4.56 10.34
C LYS A 123 19.62 3.92 10.19
N ALA A 124 19.25 2.92 11.00
CA ALA A 124 18.00 2.14 10.81
C ALA A 124 16.96 2.32 11.95
N CYS A 125 17.25 3.13 12.96
CA CYS A 125 16.45 3.21 14.17
C CYS A 125 15.66 4.53 14.25
N CYS A 126 14.34 4.48 14.00
CA CYS A 126 13.22 5.42 14.30
C CYS A 126 13.45 6.95 14.48
N GLY A 127 14.60 7.52 14.15
CA GLY A 127 14.99 8.91 14.40
C GLY A 127 14.99 9.35 15.88
N GLY A 128 14.70 8.45 16.84
CA GLY A 128 14.32 8.81 18.21
C GLY A 128 15.20 8.21 19.31
N GLY A 129 16.33 7.59 18.98
CA GLY A 129 17.28 7.09 19.98
C GLY A 129 16.79 5.87 20.77
N CYS A 130 16.13 4.90 20.11
CA CYS A 130 15.73 3.63 20.75
C CYS A 130 16.92 2.86 21.36
N CYS A 131 18.15 3.14 20.91
CA CYS A 131 19.41 2.66 21.49
C CYS A 131 19.85 3.37 22.79
N MET A 132 19.05 4.30 23.31
CA MET A 132 19.30 5.10 24.52
C MET A 132 18.11 5.02 25.49
N LEU A 133 17.62 3.81 25.78
CA LEU A 133 16.57 3.60 26.78
C LEU A 133 17.01 4.19 28.13
N GLN A 134 16.29 5.21 28.59
CA GLN A 134 16.49 5.76 29.93
C GLN A 134 15.50 5.08 30.88
N GLU A 135 16.02 4.36 31.86
CA GLU A 135 15.16 3.75 32.87
C GLU A 135 14.59 4.80 33.82
N LEU A 136 13.39 4.53 34.34
CA LEU A 136 12.86 5.26 35.48
C LEU A 136 13.78 5.01 36.68
N LYS A 137 14.40 6.07 37.20
CA LYS A 137 15.26 5.97 38.38
C LYS A 137 14.44 5.45 39.57
N THR A 138 14.70 4.23 40.01
CA THR A 138 14.12 3.62 41.21
C THR A 138 14.72 4.27 42.46
N LYS A 139 14.19 5.42 42.88
CA LYS A 139 14.47 5.92 44.24
C LYS A 139 13.70 5.01 45.20
N LYS A 140 14.37 4.47 46.24
CA LYS A 140 13.69 3.79 47.36
C LYS A 140 12.49 4.65 47.80
N PRO A 141 11.31 4.07 48.05
CA PRO A 141 10.12 4.84 48.37
C PRO A 141 10.42 5.74 49.57
N ARG A 142 10.47 7.05 49.33
CA ARG A 142 10.62 8.04 50.39
C ARG A 142 9.28 8.18 51.11
N PRO A 143 9.26 8.55 52.40
CA PRO A 143 8.01 8.96 53.06
C PRO A 143 7.35 10.07 52.24
N GLY A 144 6.11 9.86 51.77
CA GLY A 144 5.38 10.81 50.92
C GLY A 144 5.31 10.49 49.42
N HIS A 145 5.80 9.33 48.96
CA HIS A 145 5.67 8.91 47.56
C HIS A 145 4.20 8.77 47.13
N ARG A 146 3.81 9.49 46.06
CA ARG A 146 2.44 9.47 45.54
C ARG A 146 2.31 8.39 44.44
N PRO A 147 1.65 7.26 44.72
CA PRO A 147 1.51 6.18 43.75
C PRO A 147 0.62 6.64 42.59
N LEU A 148 1.01 6.26 41.37
CA LEU A 148 0.21 6.49 40.18
C LEU A 148 -0.95 5.50 40.14
N LYS A 149 -2.18 6.00 39.99
CA LYS A 149 -3.38 5.19 39.82
C LYS A 149 -3.72 5.12 38.33
N ALA A 150 -3.44 3.97 37.72
CA ALA A 150 -3.78 3.76 36.32
C ALA A 150 -5.31 3.76 36.09
N PRO A 151 -5.81 4.36 34.99
CA PRO A 151 -7.21 4.26 34.61
C PRO A 151 -7.68 2.80 34.51
N GLN A 152 -8.91 2.54 34.93
CA GLN A 152 -9.50 1.18 34.93
C GLN A 152 -10.46 0.96 33.74
N SER A 153 -10.50 1.88 32.78
CA SER A 153 -11.38 1.74 31.63
C SER A 153 -10.94 0.56 30.75
N PRO A 154 -11.89 -0.18 30.13
CA PRO A 154 -11.55 -1.23 29.18
C PRO A 154 -10.63 -0.73 28.04
N ALA A 155 -10.85 0.51 27.60
CA ALA A 155 -10.00 1.18 26.62
C ALA A 155 -8.55 1.29 27.09
N PHE A 156 -8.30 1.75 28.32
CA PHE A 156 -6.94 1.86 28.87
C PHE A 156 -6.29 0.48 29.04
N GLN A 157 -7.01 -0.48 29.61
CA GLN A 157 -6.50 -1.84 29.83
C GLN A 157 -6.11 -2.52 28.51
N SER A 158 -6.87 -2.27 27.43
CA SER A 158 -6.59 -2.81 26.10
C SER A 158 -5.27 -2.31 25.50
N LEU A 159 -4.77 -1.14 25.92
CA LEU A 159 -3.50 -0.58 25.46
C LEU A 159 -2.29 -1.35 26.03
N LYS A 160 -2.48 -2.11 27.12
CA LYS A 160 -1.43 -2.91 27.78
C LYS A 160 -0.13 -2.11 28.02
N ILE A 161 -0.27 -0.84 28.39
CA ILE A 161 0.88 0.05 28.61
C ILE A 161 1.69 -0.47 29.80
N ASN A 162 2.96 -0.77 29.56
CA ASN A 162 3.88 -1.10 30.64
C ASN A 162 4.33 0.20 31.34
N LEU A 163 3.78 0.43 32.54
CA LEU A 163 4.10 1.62 33.35
C LEU A 163 5.35 1.43 34.23
N GLY A 164 5.87 0.21 34.36
CA GLY A 164 7.02 -0.08 35.23
C GLY A 164 6.86 0.50 36.65
N HIS A 165 7.82 1.33 37.06
CA HIS A 165 7.84 2.03 38.35
C HIS A 165 7.37 3.49 38.26
N LEU A 166 6.53 3.83 37.28
CA LEU A 166 6.03 5.20 37.12
C LEU A 166 5.20 5.63 38.34
N SER A 167 5.44 6.85 38.81
CA SER A 167 4.75 7.49 39.93
C SER A 167 4.44 8.94 39.58
N LEU A 168 3.58 9.60 40.36
CA LEU A 168 3.30 11.03 40.17
C LEU A 168 4.50 11.93 40.46
N ASP A 169 5.52 11.42 41.16
CA ASP A 169 6.73 12.16 41.50
C ASP A 169 7.93 11.76 40.61
N SER A 170 7.69 11.00 39.54
CA SER A 170 8.73 10.56 38.61
C SER A 170 9.25 11.74 37.79
N GLU A 171 10.57 11.94 37.82
CA GLU A 171 11.24 12.94 36.97
C GLU A 171 11.35 12.42 35.54
N LEU A 172 10.65 13.07 34.61
CA LEU A 172 10.69 12.77 33.18
C LEU A 172 11.57 13.78 32.44
N SER A 173 12.39 13.31 31.51
CA SER A 173 13.26 14.15 30.68
C SER A 173 13.04 13.85 29.20
N GLY A 174 13.47 14.77 28.34
CA GLY A 174 13.26 14.63 26.89
C GLY A 174 11.78 14.50 26.52
N VAL A 175 10.88 15.10 27.33
CA VAL A 175 9.46 15.20 27.01
C VAL A 175 9.33 16.07 25.77
N VAL A 176 8.60 15.57 24.78
CA VAL A 176 8.31 16.32 23.55
C VAL A 176 7.61 17.65 23.91
N GLU A 177 7.99 18.74 23.23
CA GLU A 177 7.35 20.04 23.41
C GLU A 177 5.88 20.01 22.95
N VAL A 178 5.05 20.91 23.49
CA VAL A 178 3.67 21.04 23.01
C VAL A 178 3.69 21.33 21.51
N PRO A 179 3.00 20.53 20.68
CA PRO A 179 2.97 20.78 19.25
C PRO A 179 2.34 22.15 18.95
N PRO A 180 2.87 22.91 17.98
CA PRO A 180 2.29 24.18 17.60
C PRO A 180 0.88 23.98 17.03
N LYS A 181 -0.02 24.91 17.34
CA LYS A 181 -1.37 24.92 16.81
C LYS A 181 -1.35 25.51 15.39
N THR A 182 -1.32 24.65 14.37
CA THR A 182 -1.26 25.04 12.96
C THR A 182 -2.62 25.19 12.30
N VAL A 183 -3.68 24.74 12.99
CA VAL A 183 -5.06 24.80 12.53
C VAL A 183 -5.89 25.61 13.54
N SER A 184 -6.74 26.50 13.02
CA SER A 184 -7.68 27.28 13.83
C SER A 184 -9.06 27.39 13.16
N PHE A 185 -10.08 27.57 13.98
CA PHE A 185 -11.46 27.81 13.54
C PHE A 185 -11.89 29.24 13.88
N GLU A 186 -12.47 29.92 12.90
CA GLU A 186 -13.10 31.22 13.08
C GLU A 186 -14.59 31.16 12.69
N PRO A 187 -15.47 31.92 13.36
CA PRO A 187 -16.82 32.17 12.85
C PRO A 187 -16.75 32.82 11.45
N LEU A 188 -17.69 32.47 10.57
CA LEU A 188 -17.82 33.18 9.30
C LEU A 188 -18.20 34.65 9.57
N SER A 189 -17.45 35.58 8.99
CA SER A 189 -17.76 37.00 9.11
C SER A 189 -19.02 37.32 8.30
N THR A 190 -19.93 38.10 8.88
CA THR A 190 -21.13 38.63 8.21
C THR A 190 -20.82 39.88 7.36
N SER A 191 -19.55 40.30 7.25
CA SER A 191 -19.19 41.49 6.47
C SER A 191 -19.34 41.27 4.96
N PRO A 192 -20.01 42.18 4.21
CA PRO A 192 -20.27 42.05 2.78
C PRO A 192 -19.01 42.07 1.88
N ALA A 193 -17.82 42.32 2.45
CA ALA A 193 -16.55 42.37 1.73
C ALA A 193 -15.88 40.99 1.53
N ARG A 194 -16.40 39.92 2.16
CA ARG A 194 -15.89 38.55 1.99
C ARG A 194 -17.03 37.65 1.53
N THR A 195 -17.14 37.47 0.22
CA THR A 195 -18.02 36.45 -0.36
C THR A 195 -17.36 35.09 -0.16
N TYR A 196 -17.86 34.33 0.81
CA TYR A 196 -17.48 32.93 0.96
C TYR A 196 -18.31 32.08 -0.01
N ALA A 197 -17.73 31.02 -0.56
CA ALA A 197 -18.51 30.04 -1.30
C ALA A 197 -19.63 29.51 -0.39
N GLU A 198 -20.87 29.55 -0.87
CA GLU A 198 -22.04 29.05 -0.14
C GLU A 198 -21.79 27.59 0.28
N PRO A 199 -21.83 27.27 1.58
CA PRO A 199 -21.83 25.88 2.02
C PRO A 199 -23.09 25.21 1.46
N HIS A 200 -22.94 24.00 0.92
CA HIS A 200 -24.05 23.26 0.32
C HIS A 200 -25.23 23.18 1.32
N SER A 201 -26.32 23.89 0.99
CA SER A 201 -27.51 24.11 1.86
C SER A 201 -28.47 22.91 1.93
N GLN A 202 -28.09 21.76 1.40
CA GLN A 202 -28.79 20.50 1.62
C GLN A 202 -27.93 19.70 2.58
N LYS A 203 -28.51 19.02 3.60
CA LYS A 203 -27.79 18.03 4.43
C LYS A 203 -26.88 17.25 3.47
N PRO A 204 -25.55 17.44 3.51
CA PRO A 204 -24.77 16.89 2.43
C PRO A 204 -24.96 15.39 2.51
N GLU A 205 -25.02 14.73 1.37
CA GLU A 205 -24.72 13.32 1.31
C GLU A 205 -23.22 13.21 1.60
N ILE A 206 -22.82 13.51 2.85
CA ILE A 206 -21.44 13.76 3.31
C ILE A 206 -20.53 12.60 2.97
N LEU A 207 -21.10 11.42 2.71
CA LEU A 207 -20.41 10.18 2.38
C LEU A 207 -20.31 9.89 0.88
N LYS A 208 -21.09 10.60 0.03
CA LYS A 208 -21.09 10.42 -1.43
C LYS A 208 -20.10 11.34 -2.13
N HIS A 209 -19.93 12.56 -1.63
CA HIS A 209 -19.00 13.54 -2.19
C HIS A 209 -18.05 14.07 -1.12
N PRO A 210 -16.73 13.96 -1.33
CA PRO A 210 -15.80 14.68 -0.47
C PRO A 210 -15.90 16.18 -0.74
N PRO A 211 -15.51 17.04 0.21
CA PRO A 211 -15.40 18.48 -0.01
C PRO A 211 -14.50 18.80 -1.21
N THR A 212 -14.79 19.87 -1.93
CA THR A 212 -14.09 20.24 -3.18
C THR A 212 -12.59 20.48 -3.03
N PHE A 213 -12.13 20.77 -1.82
CA PHE A 213 -10.69 20.93 -1.51
C PHE A 213 -9.98 19.59 -1.26
N VAL A 214 -10.70 18.48 -1.14
CA VAL A 214 -10.14 17.13 -1.06
C VAL A 214 -9.88 16.64 -2.48
N THR A 215 -8.87 17.21 -3.13
CA THR A 215 -8.51 16.91 -4.51
C THR A 215 -7.37 15.91 -4.59
N PRO A 216 -7.34 15.05 -5.64
CA PRO A 216 -6.19 14.23 -5.99
C PRO A 216 -4.98 15.05 -6.47
N HIS A 217 -3.89 14.40 -6.86
CA HIS A 217 -2.80 15.10 -7.54
C HIS A 217 -3.35 15.82 -8.78
N PRO A 218 -3.01 17.11 -9.02
CA PRO A 218 -3.45 17.81 -10.22
C PRO A 218 -3.04 17.07 -11.51
N PRO A 219 -3.83 17.12 -12.59
CA PRO A 219 -5.07 17.90 -12.80
C PRO A 219 -6.37 17.18 -12.40
N TYR A 220 -6.29 16.08 -11.64
CA TYR A 220 -7.45 15.22 -11.38
C TYR A 220 -8.37 15.78 -10.29
N GLU A 221 -9.67 15.50 -10.42
CA GLU A 221 -10.68 15.74 -9.39
C GLU A 221 -11.22 14.41 -8.85
N VAL A 222 -11.87 14.43 -7.69
CA VAL A 222 -12.57 13.24 -7.20
C VAL A 222 -13.89 13.10 -7.95
N PHE A 223 -14.02 12.02 -8.70
CA PHE A 223 -15.25 11.61 -9.33
C PHE A 223 -16.06 10.71 -8.38
N SER A 224 -17.31 11.08 -8.11
CA SER A 224 -18.23 10.27 -7.29
C SER A 224 -18.95 9.24 -8.17
N ALA A 225 -18.30 8.10 -8.38
CA ALA A 225 -18.77 7.08 -9.30
C ALA A 225 -19.97 6.30 -8.73
N PRO A 226 -21.08 6.13 -9.48
CA PRO A 226 -22.12 5.19 -9.09
C PRO A 226 -21.57 3.77 -8.89
N LEU A 227 -21.92 3.15 -7.77
CA LEU A 227 -21.70 1.73 -7.57
C LEU A 227 -22.79 0.96 -8.31
N PHE A 228 -22.41 0.22 -9.35
CA PHE A 228 -23.36 -0.50 -10.18
C PHE A 228 -23.81 -1.81 -9.53
N HIS A 229 -22.85 -2.56 -8.98
CA HIS A 229 -23.10 -3.85 -8.33
C HIS A 229 -21.90 -4.25 -7.45
N ALA A 230 -22.14 -5.12 -6.48
CA ALA A 230 -21.10 -5.66 -5.60
C ALA A 230 -21.51 -7.04 -5.08
N ARG A 231 -20.54 -7.96 -4.99
CA ARG A 231 -20.78 -9.34 -4.51
C ARG A 231 -19.61 -9.86 -3.69
N GLU A 232 -19.87 -10.77 -2.78
CA GLU A 232 -18.81 -11.51 -2.09
C GLU A 232 -18.20 -12.57 -3.03
N LEU A 233 -16.87 -12.64 -3.10
CA LEU A 233 -16.12 -13.65 -3.85
C LEU A 233 -15.78 -14.86 -2.99
N THR A 234 -15.57 -14.64 -1.70
CA THR A 234 -15.28 -15.68 -0.72
C THR A 234 -16.56 -16.36 -0.25
N LYS A 235 -16.46 -17.63 0.15
CA LYS A 235 -17.60 -18.37 0.69
C LYS A 235 -17.63 -18.31 2.22
N PRO A 236 -18.79 -18.57 2.86
CA PRO A 236 -18.88 -18.70 4.30
C PRO A 236 -17.81 -19.66 4.86
N GLY A 237 -17.11 -19.23 5.91
CA GLY A 237 -15.99 -19.97 6.51
C GLY A 237 -14.59 -19.57 6.01
N ALA A 238 -14.51 -18.72 4.97
CA ALA A 238 -13.26 -18.06 4.59
C ALA A 238 -12.70 -17.22 5.76
N GLU A 239 -11.38 -17.23 5.96
CA GLU A 239 -10.74 -16.45 7.02
C GLU A 239 -10.78 -14.94 6.74
N LYS A 240 -10.70 -14.57 5.46
CA LYS A 240 -10.81 -13.17 5.02
C LYS A 240 -11.94 -13.06 4.03
N ARG A 241 -12.72 -12.00 4.15
CA ARG A 241 -13.80 -11.68 3.22
C ARG A 241 -13.23 -10.87 2.06
N THR A 242 -13.56 -11.26 0.84
CA THR A 242 -13.18 -10.54 -0.38
C THR A 242 -14.42 -10.23 -1.19
N TYR A 243 -14.57 -8.97 -1.59
CA TYR A 243 -15.68 -8.50 -2.38
C TYR A 243 -15.21 -8.05 -3.75
N HIS A 244 -16.10 -8.19 -4.73
CA HIS A 244 -15.98 -7.68 -6.08
C HIS A 244 -16.93 -6.50 -6.26
N PHE A 245 -16.51 -5.50 -7.02
CA PHE A 245 -17.28 -4.27 -7.27
C PHE A 245 -17.28 -3.95 -8.76
N ASP A 246 -18.47 -3.65 -9.28
CA ASP A 246 -18.70 -3.06 -10.59
C ASP A 246 -18.99 -1.57 -10.39
N ILE A 247 -18.13 -0.69 -10.91
CA ILE A 247 -18.22 0.76 -10.73
C ILE A 247 -18.52 1.40 -12.08
N ASP A 248 -19.57 2.23 -12.13
CA ASP A 248 -19.99 2.92 -13.34
C ASP A 248 -19.13 4.17 -13.58
N VAL A 249 -18.40 4.17 -14.69
CA VAL A 249 -17.53 5.27 -15.14
C VAL A 249 -17.99 5.83 -16.49
N THR A 250 -19.26 5.64 -16.83
CA THR A 250 -19.84 6.14 -18.10
C THR A 250 -19.61 7.65 -18.24
N ASP A 251 -19.89 8.40 -17.17
CA ASP A 251 -19.76 9.87 -17.13
C ASP A 251 -18.43 10.34 -16.51
N TYR A 252 -17.46 9.43 -16.35
CA TYR A 252 -16.14 9.83 -15.85
C TYR A 252 -15.50 10.83 -16.84
N PRO A 253 -15.01 12.00 -16.37
CA PRO A 253 -14.57 13.07 -17.23
C PRO A 253 -13.40 12.62 -18.12
N LYS A 254 -13.41 13.06 -19.38
CA LYS A 254 -12.25 12.88 -20.26
C LYS A 254 -11.10 13.72 -19.72
N GLU A 255 -10.03 13.05 -19.35
CA GLU A 255 -8.81 13.71 -18.92
C GLU A 255 -8.05 14.25 -20.15
N SER A 256 -7.13 15.19 -19.93
CA SER A 256 -6.32 15.74 -21.02
C SER A 256 -5.46 14.64 -21.67
N GLY A 257 -5.63 14.40 -22.97
CA GLY A 257 -4.97 13.33 -23.74
C GLY A 257 -5.91 12.20 -24.15
N ASP A 258 -5.41 11.19 -24.86
CA ASP A 258 -6.16 9.96 -25.20
C ASP A 258 -5.98 8.89 -24.11
N VAL A 259 -6.17 9.31 -22.86
CA VAL A 259 -5.85 8.49 -21.70
C VAL A 259 -7.13 7.95 -21.06
N ASP A 260 -7.24 6.62 -20.97
CA ASP A 260 -8.39 5.93 -20.38
C ASP A 260 -7.96 4.88 -19.32
N PHE A 261 -8.92 4.24 -18.68
CA PHE A 261 -8.71 3.03 -17.89
C PHE A 261 -8.17 1.92 -18.79
N VAL A 262 -7.16 1.19 -18.30
CA VAL A 262 -6.48 0.13 -19.05
C VAL A 262 -6.27 -1.11 -18.18
N VAL A 263 -6.06 -2.26 -18.82
CA VAL A 263 -5.64 -3.50 -18.13
C VAL A 263 -4.37 -3.22 -17.32
N GLY A 264 -4.33 -3.68 -16.07
CA GLY A 264 -3.23 -3.40 -15.14
C GLY A 264 -3.25 -1.97 -14.59
N GLY A 265 -4.25 -1.15 -14.93
CA GLY A 265 -4.47 0.15 -14.31
C GLY A 265 -4.98 0.02 -12.87
N ALA A 266 -5.06 1.14 -12.17
CA ALA A 266 -5.60 1.22 -10.81
C ALA A 266 -6.49 2.45 -10.65
N ILE A 267 -7.28 2.47 -9.59
CA ILE A 267 -8.02 3.65 -9.12
C ILE A 267 -7.58 4.03 -7.72
N GLY A 268 -7.56 5.33 -7.41
CA GLY A 268 -7.45 5.83 -6.06
C GLY A 268 -8.85 6.09 -5.50
N VAL A 269 -9.18 5.50 -4.34
CA VAL A 269 -10.45 5.70 -3.65
C VAL A 269 -10.22 6.60 -2.44
N CYS A 270 -10.91 7.74 -2.42
CA CYS A 270 -11.01 8.61 -1.25
C CYS A 270 -12.09 8.02 -0.35
N ALA A 271 -11.70 7.23 0.65
CA ALA A 271 -12.64 6.57 1.55
C ALA A 271 -12.91 7.42 2.80
N ALA A 272 -14.18 7.70 3.08
CA ALA A 272 -14.59 8.39 4.30
C ALA A 272 -14.36 7.54 5.55
N ASN A 273 -13.97 8.20 6.65
CA ASN A 273 -13.99 7.58 7.97
C ASN A 273 -15.43 7.13 8.36
N PRO A 274 -15.58 6.06 9.16
CA PRO A 274 -16.91 5.59 9.58
C PRO A 274 -17.69 6.69 10.34
N PRO A 275 -18.96 6.96 9.99
CA PRO A 275 -19.76 8.01 10.63
C PRO A 275 -19.85 7.87 12.15
N ASP A 276 -20.01 6.64 12.63
CA ASP A 276 -20.13 6.35 14.07
C ASP A 276 -18.83 6.69 14.81
N MET A 277 -17.68 6.42 14.21
CA MET A 277 -16.38 6.75 14.78
C MET A 277 -16.14 8.27 14.80
N VAL A 278 -16.56 8.99 13.76
CA VAL A 278 -16.52 10.46 13.72
C VAL A 278 -17.41 11.06 14.81
N ASN A 279 -18.62 10.54 14.98
CA ASN A 279 -19.53 10.95 16.05
C ASN A 279 -18.92 10.70 17.43
N GLN A 280 -18.37 9.50 17.64
CA GLN A 280 -17.72 9.12 18.89
C GLN A 280 -16.57 10.07 19.27
N ILE A 281 -15.73 10.47 18.32
CA ILE A 281 -14.66 11.45 18.58
C ILE A 281 -15.26 12.80 18.99
N LEU A 282 -16.27 13.29 18.25
CA LEU A 282 -16.92 14.57 18.56
C LEU A 282 -17.61 14.54 19.93
N ASP A 283 -18.18 13.40 20.33
CA ASP A 283 -18.75 13.19 21.66
C ASP A 283 -17.67 13.19 22.75
N LEU A 284 -16.58 12.43 22.56
CA LEU A 284 -15.47 12.34 23.51
C LEU A 284 -14.75 13.69 23.73
N LEU A 285 -14.67 14.52 22.69
CA LEU A 285 -14.13 15.87 22.77
C LEU A 285 -15.14 16.90 23.32
N GLY A 286 -16.38 16.50 23.59
CA GLY A 286 -17.43 17.39 24.09
C GLY A 286 -17.93 18.43 23.09
N VAL A 287 -17.79 18.18 21.77
CA VAL A 287 -18.26 19.10 20.72
C VAL A 287 -19.79 18.98 20.60
N PRO A 288 -20.57 20.04 20.89
CA PRO A 288 -22.03 19.95 20.89
C PRO A 288 -22.60 19.59 19.51
N SER A 289 -23.65 18.76 19.47
CA SER A 289 -24.25 18.28 18.20
C SER A 289 -24.65 19.40 17.26
N PHE A 290 -25.21 20.50 17.79
CA PHE A 290 -25.70 21.64 17.01
C PHE A 290 -24.59 22.49 16.34
N VAL A 291 -23.29 22.24 16.60
CA VAL A 291 -22.17 22.94 15.94
C VAL A 291 -21.32 22.04 15.03
N ARG A 292 -21.56 20.72 15.02
CA ARG A 292 -20.74 19.76 14.26
C ARG A 292 -20.80 20.01 12.75
N ASP A 293 -22.00 20.34 12.29
CA ASP A 293 -22.36 20.55 10.88
C ASP A 293 -22.50 22.04 10.52
N LYS A 294 -22.20 22.96 11.45
CA LYS A 294 -22.23 24.40 11.17
C LYS A 294 -20.98 24.81 10.38
N PRO A 295 -21.13 25.59 9.30
CA PRO A 295 -20.01 26.15 8.55
C PRO A 295 -19.07 26.96 9.45
N ILE A 296 -17.77 26.75 9.26
CA ILE A 296 -16.68 27.47 9.93
C ILE A 296 -15.64 27.90 8.90
N LEU A 297 -14.93 29.00 9.20
CA LEU A 297 -13.71 29.34 8.48
C LEU A 297 -12.55 28.55 9.11
N LEU A 298 -12.01 27.61 8.34
CA LEU A 298 -10.76 26.95 8.66
C LEU A 298 -9.59 27.82 8.21
N LYS A 299 -8.59 28.01 9.08
CA LYS A 299 -7.29 28.56 8.71
C LYS A 299 -6.17 27.59 9.05
N THR A 300 -5.20 27.49 8.15
CA THR A 300 -3.96 26.74 8.38
C THR A 300 -2.75 27.66 8.21
N THR A 301 -1.73 27.48 9.05
CA THR A 301 -0.51 28.30 8.99
C THR A 301 0.56 27.74 8.05
N THR A 302 0.52 26.44 7.75
CA THR A 302 1.52 25.74 6.94
C THR A 302 0.99 24.39 6.43
N GLY A 303 1.79 23.73 5.59
CA GLY A 303 1.55 22.36 5.13
C GLY A 303 0.56 22.24 3.97
N ARG A 304 0.15 21.00 3.68
CA ARG A 304 -0.86 20.69 2.65
C ARG A 304 -2.25 20.48 3.22
N TRP A 305 -2.33 20.04 4.47
CA TRP A 305 -3.61 19.79 5.14
C TRP A 305 -4.50 21.05 5.13
N PRO A 306 -5.82 20.94 4.86
CA PRO A 306 -6.61 19.70 4.73
C PRO A 306 -6.64 19.08 3.33
N THR A 307 -5.94 19.65 2.34
CA THR A 307 -5.88 19.11 0.96
C THR A 307 -4.87 17.97 0.87
N ILE A 308 -5.17 16.90 0.12
CA ILE A 308 -4.31 15.71 0.04
C ILE A 308 -3.04 15.98 -0.78
N TRP A 309 -3.20 16.64 -1.93
CA TRP A 309 -2.08 17.04 -2.79
C TRP A 309 -2.08 18.56 -3.03
N GLY A 310 -1.00 19.05 -3.63
CA GLY A 310 -0.79 20.47 -3.92
C GLY A 310 0.37 21.10 -3.14
N GLU A 311 0.51 22.42 -3.27
CA GLU A 311 1.61 23.19 -2.68
C GLU A 311 1.52 23.26 -1.14
N GLU A 312 2.68 23.31 -0.49
CA GLU A 312 2.76 23.56 0.95
C GLU A 312 2.57 25.06 1.22
N LYS A 313 1.38 25.45 1.69
CA LYS A 313 1.01 26.84 1.93
C LYS A 313 -0.10 26.98 2.97
N ALA A 314 -0.20 28.16 3.57
CA ALA A 314 -1.36 28.50 4.39
C ALA A 314 -2.65 28.45 3.56
N ARG A 315 -3.76 28.04 4.18
CA ARG A 315 -5.07 27.91 3.52
C ARG A 315 -6.15 28.55 4.38
N GLU A 316 -7.10 29.21 3.72
CA GLU A 316 -8.36 29.65 4.32
C GLU A 316 -9.52 29.04 3.51
N LEU A 317 -10.39 28.26 4.15
CA LEU A 317 -11.49 27.58 3.48
C LEU A 317 -12.70 27.38 4.39
N VAL A 318 -13.89 27.32 3.79
CA VAL A 318 -15.15 27.06 4.53
C VAL A 318 -15.43 25.56 4.53
N THR A 319 -15.70 25.02 5.72
CA THR A 319 -15.98 23.59 5.93
C THR A 319 -16.74 23.38 7.25
N THR A 320 -16.98 22.14 7.64
CA THR A 320 -17.55 21.76 8.95
C THR A 320 -16.57 20.90 9.75
N ARG A 321 -16.78 20.84 11.08
CA ARG A 321 -15.98 19.96 11.96
C ARG A 321 -16.14 18.49 11.57
N ARG A 322 -17.34 18.10 11.13
CA ARG A 322 -17.63 16.75 10.67
C ARG A 322 -16.85 16.40 9.40
N GLU A 323 -16.84 17.28 8.40
CA GLU A 323 -16.11 17.04 7.15
C GLU A 323 -14.61 16.83 7.38
N LEU A 324 -14.00 17.62 8.26
CA LEU A 324 -12.58 17.51 8.60
C LEU A 324 -12.23 16.12 9.16
N LEU A 325 -13.03 15.60 10.08
CA LEU A 325 -12.84 14.24 10.62
C LEU A 325 -13.28 13.14 9.64
N THR A 326 -14.23 13.41 8.76
CA THR A 326 -14.74 12.41 7.80
C THR A 326 -13.74 12.18 6.66
N TRP A 327 -13.12 13.25 6.14
CA TRP A 327 -12.39 13.23 4.88
C TRP A 327 -10.91 13.62 4.97
N CYS A 328 -10.49 14.33 6.02
CA CYS A 328 -9.18 15.01 6.01
C CYS A 328 -8.17 14.41 6.98
N SER A 329 -8.62 13.88 8.11
CA SER A 329 -7.74 13.37 9.18
C SER A 329 -7.88 11.87 9.36
N ASP A 330 -6.74 11.18 9.42
CA ASP A 330 -6.69 9.75 9.72
C ASP A 330 -6.83 9.53 11.24
N ILE A 331 -7.73 8.63 11.61
CA ILE A 331 -8.12 8.37 12.99
C ILE A 331 -7.89 6.91 13.42
N GLN A 332 -7.35 6.05 12.54
CA GLN A 332 -7.24 4.61 12.81
C GLN A 332 -6.20 3.80 12.00
N SER A 333 -5.53 4.41 11.01
CA SER A 333 -4.65 3.71 10.07
C SER A 333 -3.16 3.85 10.38
N TYR A 334 -2.80 4.72 11.32
CA TYR A 334 -1.42 4.96 11.69
C TYR A 334 -1.21 4.76 13.19
N PRO A 335 -0.03 4.27 13.60
CA PRO A 335 0.32 4.20 15.00
C PRO A 335 0.45 5.60 15.60
N PRO A 336 0.11 5.79 16.89
CA PRO A 336 0.14 7.10 17.52
C PRO A 336 1.55 7.70 17.57
N THR A 337 1.61 9.03 17.60
CA THR A 337 2.86 9.80 17.65
C THR A 337 3.08 10.37 19.05
N LYS A 338 4.34 10.65 19.41
CA LYS A 338 4.63 11.35 20.68
C LYS A 338 3.99 12.73 20.75
N GLN A 339 3.82 13.40 19.62
CA GLN A 339 3.12 14.69 19.53
C GLN A 339 1.66 14.57 19.94
N LEU A 340 0.98 13.50 19.52
CA LEU A 340 -0.39 13.22 19.96
C LEU A 340 -0.46 12.99 21.47
N PHE A 341 0.41 12.14 22.03
CA PHE A 341 0.45 11.92 23.49
C PHE A 341 0.75 13.20 24.27
N ARG A 342 1.70 14.01 23.77
CA ARG A 342 2.04 15.29 24.40
C ARG A 342 0.87 16.26 24.39
N LEU A 343 0.12 16.34 23.29
CA LEU A 343 -1.08 17.18 23.20
C LEU A 343 -2.16 16.70 24.18
N LEU A 344 -2.41 15.39 24.23
CA LEU A 344 -3.37 14.82 25.18
C LEU A 344 -2.96 15.11 26.63
N ALA A 345 -1.67 15.04 26.96
CA ALA A 345 -1.18 15.39 28.29
C ALA A 345 -1.49 16.84 28.68
N GLU A 346 -1.33 17.78 27.74
CA GLU A 346 -1.60 19.21 27.98
C GLU A 346 -3.04 19.47 28.39
N HIS A 347 -3.97 18.69 27.84
CA HIS A 347 -5.41 18.85 28.04
C HIS A 347 -6.04 17.80 28.95
N ALA A 348 -5.23 16.95 29.59
CA ALA A 348 -5.69 16.02 30.63
C ALA A 348 -5.90 16.77 31.94
N GLU A 349 -7.08 16.67 32.56
CA GLU A 349 -7.37 17.26 33.87
C GLU A 349 -6.85 16.39 35.02
N ASP A 350 -6.97 15.06 34.90
CA ASP A 350 -6.51 14.10 35.91
C ASP A 350 -4.98 13.99 35.94
N GLU A 351 -4.39 14.06 37.14
CA GLU A 351 -2.93 14.06 37.32
C GLU A 351 -2.29 12.71 36.94
N ASN A 352 -3.01 11.59 37.12
CA ASN A 352 -2.50 10.26 36.76
C ASN A 352 -2.48 10.08 35.24
N GLU A 353 -3.59 10.40 34.58
CA GLU A 353 -3.68 10.38 33.11
C GLU A 353 -2.63 11.28 32.48
N ARG A 354 -2.50 12.53 32.98
CA ARG A 354 -1.47 13.47 32.54
C ARG A 354 -0.06 12.87 32.69
N THR A 355 0.26 12.29 33.83
CA THR A 355 1.58 11.68 34.09
C THR A 355 1.88 10.52 33.13
N ILE A 356 0.89 9.66 32.85
CA ILE A 356 1.05 8.56 31.88
C ILE A 356 1.29 9.09 30.46
N LEU A 357 0.52 10.08 30.03
CA LEU A 357 0.66 10.69 28.70
C LEU A 357 2.02 11.42 28.56
N MET A 358 2.46 12.11 29.61
CA MET A 358 3.79 12.72 29.66
C MET A 358 4.88 11.64 29.56
N TYR A 359 4.75 10.53 30.27
CA TYR A 359 5.67 9.39 30.19
C TYR A 359 5.77 8.83 28.76
N LEU A 360 4.65 8.59 28.09
CA LEU A 360 4.62 8.10 26.69
C LEU A 360 5.26 9.08 25.69
N SER A 361 5.33 10.36 26.05
CA SER A 361 5.99 11.40 25.26
C SER A 361 7.43 11.72 25.71
N SER A 362 7.99 11.02 26.70
CA SER A 362 9.33 11.26 27.25
C SER A 362 10.40 10.29 26.73
N ALA A 363 11.64 10.47 27.17
CA ALA A 363 12.72 9.50 26.95
C ALA A 363 12.51 8.20 27.74
N GLN A 364 11.95 8.30 28.96
CA GLN A 364 11.73 7.14 29.84
C GLN A 364 10.60 6.23 29.36
N GLY A 365 9.60 6.78 28.66
CA GLY A 365 8.53 5.99 28.06
C GLY A 365 8.81 5.46 26.66
N GLN A 366 10.05 5.55 26.17
CA GLN A 366 10.39 5.13 24.80
C GLN A 366 10.03 3.67 24.52
N ALA A 367 10.27 2.74 25.45
CA ALA A 367 9.92 1.34 25.28
C ALA A 367 8.39 1.15 25.17
N ALA A 368 7.63 1.67 26.14
CA ALA A 368 6.17 1.61 26.13
C ALA A 368 5.57 2.28 24.88
N PHE A 369 6.13 3.41 24.44
CA PHE A 369 5.76 4.07 23.19
C PHE A 369 6.00 3.18 21.97
N CYS A 370 7.13 2.47 21.89
CA CYS A 370 7.43 1.54 20.81
C CYS A 370 6.48 0.34 20.80
N ASP A 371 6.14 -0.22 21.96
CA ASP A 371 5.20 -1.34 22.09
C ASP A 371 3.80 -0.96 21.53
N LEU A 372 3.34 0.27 21.77
CA LEU A 372 2.07 0.78 21.21
C LEU A 372 2.09 0.92 19.67
N ARG A 373 3.25 0.75 19.03
CA ARG A 373 3.43 0.86 17.57
C ARG A 373 3.65 -0.48 16.87
N THR A 374 3.94 -1.55 17.61
CA THR A 374 4.23 -2.88 17.05
C THR A 374 2.99 -3.78 16.90
N GLY A 375 1.82 -3.33 17.35
CA GLY A 375 0.53 -4.04 17.27
C GLY A 375 -0.48 -3.48 16.25
N PRO A 376 -1.74 -3.97 16.25
CA PRO A 376 -2.81 -3.33 15.50
C PRO A 376 -2.91 -1.87 15.92
N TYR A 377 -2.95 -0.95 14.96
CA TYR A 377 -2.84 0.47 15.26
C TYR A 377 -3.98 0.94 16.17
N ILE A 378 -3.62 1.72 17.19
CA ILE A 378 -4.56 2.24 18.17
C ILE A 378 -5.40 3.34 17.51
N THR A 379 -6.72 3.30 17.70
CA THR A 379 -7.61 4.31 17.14
C THR A 379 -7.66 5.55 18.02
N LEU A 380 -7.93 6.72 17.43
CA LEU A 380 -8.11 7.96 18.18
C LEU A 380 -9.25 7.85 19.23
N PRO A 381 -10.44 7.27 18.92
CA PRO A 381 -11.47 7.04 19.94
C PRO A 381 -11.00 6.14 21.09
N GLN A 382 -10.16 5.13 20.82
CA GLN A 382 -9.58 4.28 21.87
C GLN A 382 -8.69 5.09 22.81
N LEU A 383 -7.82 5.97 22.28
CA LEU A 383 -6.99 6.85 23.12
C LEU A 383 -7.82 7.82 23.96
N LEU A 384 -8.80 8.50 23.34
CA LEU A 384 -9.67 9.43 24.06
C LEU A 384 -10.51 8.73 25.13
N SER A 385 -10.91 7.47 24.90
CA SER A 385 -11.63 6.65 25.90
C SER A 385 -10.71 6.08 26.99
N ALA A 386 -9.43 5.89 26.68
CA ALA A 386 -8.41 5.45 27.65
C ALA A 386 -8.00 6.59 28.59
N PHE A 387 -8.08 7.83 28.13
CA PHE A 387 -7.71 9.05 28.88
C PHE A 387 -8.89 10.06 28.86
N PRO A 388 -10.02 9.74 29.51
CA PRO A 388 -11.26 10.54 29.44
C PRO A 388 -11.16 11.95 30.03
N SER A 389 -10.16 12.23 30.87
CA SER A 389 -9.90 13.58 31.38
C SER A 389 -9.22 14.48 30.34
N SER A 390 -8.70 13.91 29.25
CA SER A 390 -8.05 14.64 28.16
C SER A 390 -9.05 15.08 27.09
N ARG A 391 -9.26 16.39 26.97
CA ARG A 391 -10.21 16.99 26.01
C ARG A 391 -9.56 18.11 25.21
N PRO A 392 -8.61 17.80 24.30
CA PRO A 392 -7.98 18.81 23.48
C PRO A 392 -8.99 19.51 22.56
N PRO A 393 -8.85 20.83 22.32
CA PRO A 393 -9.62 21.51 21.28
C PRO A 393 -9.44 20.82 19.93
N LEU A 394 -10.54 20.62 19.20
CA LEU A 394 -10.54 19.87 17.94
C LEU A 394 -9.54 20.45 16.91
N ASP A 395 -9.40 21.77 16.80
CA ASP A 395 -8.45 22.39 15.88
C ASP A 395 -6.98 22.11 16.24
N HIS A 396 -6.63 22.12 17.53
CA HIS A 396 -5.29 21.72 17.98
C HIS A 396 -5.04 20.22 17.77
N LEU A 397 -6.06 19.37 17.98
CA LEU A 397 -5.98 17.95 17.66
C LEU A 397 -5.74 17.71 16.17
N LEU A 398 -6.45 18.40 15.29
CA LEU A 398 -6.26 18.30 13.83
C LEU A 398 -4.85 18.75 13.39
N SER A 399 -4.17 19.60 14.17
CA SER A 399 -2.80 20.03 13.90
C SER A 399 -1.76 18.89 14.05
N VAL A 400 -2.11 17.81 14.78
CA VAL A 400 -1.19 16.69 15.07
C VAL A 400 -1.59 15.37 14.42
N LEU A 401 -2.85 15.25 13.96
CA LEU A 401 -3.33 14.04 13.29
C LEU A 401 -2.72 13.93 11.89
N ASN A 402 -2.50 12.69 11.45
CA ASN A 402 -2.08 12.42 10.10
C ASN A 402 -3.21 12.74 9.12
N GLN A 403 -2.82 13.03 7.89
CA GLN A 403 -3.77 13.19 6.80
C GLN A 403 -4.39 11.86 6.38
N LEU A 404 -5.68 11.88 6.06
CA LEU A 404 -6.37 10.72 5.49
C LEU A 404 -6.00 10.56 4.00
N MET A 405 -5.22 9.53 3.69
CA MET A 405 -4.75 9.26 2.32
C MET A 405 -5.74 8.39 1.52
N PRO A 406 -5.90 8.57 0.20
CA PRO A 406 -6.64 7.64 -0.65
C PRO A 406 -5.99 6.25 -0.69
N ARG A 407 -6.81 5.23 -0.96
CA ARG A 407 -6.35 3.83 -1.07
C ARG A 407 -6.45 3.38 -2.52
N PHE A 408 -5.40 2.75 -3.03
CA PHE A 408 -5.33 2.32 -4.42
C PHE A 408 -5.79 0.88 -4.60
N TYR A 409 -6.49 0.62 -5.69
CA TYR A 409 -7.03 -0.69 -6.05
C TYR A 409 -6.78 -0.96 -7.54
N SER A 410 -6.16 -2.09 -7.85
CA SER A 410 -5.89 -2.50 -9.23
C SER A 410 -7.18 -2.98 -9.91
N LEU A 411 -7.34 -2.63 -11.18
CA LEU A 411 -8.48 -3.05 -11.99
C LEU A 411 -8.45 -4.55 -12.24
N SER A 412 -9.56 -5.24 -12.02
CA SER A 412 -9.65 -6.71 -12.14
C SER A 412 -10.20 -7.22 -13.46
N GLN A 413 -10.16 -6.38 -14.50
CA GLN A 413 -10.73 -6.68 -15.80
C GLN A 413 -10.03 -5.90 -16.93
N ASP A 414 -10.48 -6.12 -18.16
CA ASP A 414 -10.18 -5.24 -19.29
C ASP A 414 -11.32 -4.22 -19.51
N PRO A 415 -11.10 -2.94 -19.17
CA PRO A 415 -12.12 -1.89 -19.29
C PRO A 415 -12.54 -1.56 -20.73
N THR A 416 -11.76 -1.97 -21.74
CA THR A 416 -12.16 -1.76 -23.14
C THR A 416 -13.31 -2.69 -23.55
N ILE A 417 -13.47 -3.80 -22.83
CA ILE A 417 -14.40 -4.89 -23.13
C ILE A 417 -15.74 -4.69 -22.40
N SER A 418 -15.70 -4.12 -21.20
CA SER A 418 -16.85 -4.08 -20.29
C SER A 418 -17.79 -2.92 -20.56
N ARG A 419 -18.36 -2.98 -21.77
CA ARG A 419 -19.48 -2.16 -22.19
C ARG A 419 -20.76 -2.96 -22.03
N GLN A 420 -21.45 -2.82 -20.91
CA GLN A 420 -22.76 -3.44 -20.77
C GLN A 420 -23.78 -2.67 -21.62
N ARG A 421 -24.50 -3.39 -22.48
CA ARG A 421 -25.65 -2.87 -23.21
C ARG A 421 -26.92 -3.26 -22.47
N ASP A 422 -27.42 -2.38 -21.63
CA ASP A 422 -28.75 -2.53 -21.03
C ASP A 422 -29.76 -1.87 -21.98
N GLY A 423 -30.18 -2.61 -23.00
CA GLY A 423 -31.05 -2.10 -24.07
C GLY A 423 -30.36 -1.05 -24.96
N THR A 424 -30.57 0.25 -24.66
CA THR A 424 -30.22 1.41 -25.50
C THR A 424 -29.00 2.20 -25.06
N GLN A 425 -28.49 2.03 -23.83
CA GLN A 425 -27.32 2.74 -23.32
C GLN A 425 -26.10 1.82 -23.18
N CYS A 426 -24.96 2.31 -23.65
CA CYS A 426 -23.66 1.67 -23.47
C CYS A 426 -23.03 2.20 -22.17
N ARG A 427 -23.04 1.39 -21.11
CA ARG A 427 -22.38 1.75 -19.85
C ARG A 427 -20.93 1.34 -19.86
N ARG A 428 -20.04 2.14 -19.29
CA ARG A 428 -18.63 1.81 -19.09
C ARG A 428 -18.44 1.38 -17.64
N LEU A 429 -18.17 0.10 -17.41
CA LEU A 429 -17.92 -0.43 -16.07
C LEU A 429 -16.44 -0.69 -15.88
N ILE A 430 -15.92 -0.36 -14.69
CA ILE A 430 -14.64 -0.86 -14.20
C ILE A 430 -14.88 -1.80 -13.03
N GLU A 431 -14.01 -2.80 -12.88
CA GLU A 431 -14.13 -3.81 -11.84
C GLU A 431 -12.91 -3.78 -10.94
N ILE A 432 -13.13 -3.96 -9.63
CA ILE A 432 -12.06 -4.16 -8.63
C ILE A 432 -12.41 -5.31 -7.68
N ALA A 433 -11.38 -5.89 -7.05
CA ALA A 433 -11.56 -6.81 -5.93
C ALA A 433 -10.88 -6.28 -4.67
N VAL A 434 -11.54 -6.44 -3.52
CA VAL A 434 -11.07 -5.91 -2.24
C VAL A 434 -11.22 -6.95 -1.14
N THR A 435 -10.10 -7.33 -0.54
CA THR A 435 -10.09 -8.10 0.71
C THR A 435 -10.22 -7.15 1.90
N VAL A 436 -11.15 -7.45 2.79
CA VAL A 436 -11.35 -6.69 4.02
C VAL A 436 -10.15 -6.88 4.94
N HIS A 437 -9.54 -5.76 5.33
CA HIS A 437 -8.50 -5.75 6.34
C HIS A 437 -9.17 -5.63 7.71
N GLU A 438 -8.83 -6.53 8.63
CA GLU A 438 -9.37 -6.53 9.98
C GLU A 438 -8.25 -6.46 11.02
N ALA A 439 -8.52 -5.71 12.07
CA ALA A 439 -7.68 -5.58 13.24
C ALA A 439 -8.52 -5.80 14.50
N ASP A 440 -7.86 -6.13 15.61
CA ASP A 440 -8.53 -6.18 16.91
C ASP A 440 -9.04 -4.79 17.31
N ASP A 441 -10.22 -4.77 17.93
CA ASP A 441 -10.83 -3.58 18.48
C ASP A 441 -11.27 -3.83 19.92
N TYR A 442 -10.98 -2.89 20.80
CA TYR A 442 -11.26 -3.05 22.23
C TYR A 442 -12.76 -3.06 22.56
N ALA A 443 -13.60 -2.42 21.73
CA ALA A 443 -15.02 -2.25 21.98
C ALA A 443 -15.86 -3.29 21.22
N THR A 444 -15.53 -3.55 19.96
CA THR A 444 -16.31 -4.46 19.07
C THR A 444 -15.63 -5.80 18.83
N GLY A 445 -14.43 -6.03 19.38
CA GLY A 445 -13.62 -7.22 19.14
C GLY A 445 -12.83 -7.14 17.84
N LYS A 446 -13.48 -6.79 16.72
CA LYS A 446 -12.83 -6.56 15.42
C LYS A 446 -13.29 -5.24 14.81
N ARG A 447 -12.36 -4.58 14.10
CA ARG A 447 -12.62 -3.41 13.25
C ARG A 447 -12.01 -3.61 11.88
N THR A 448 -12.63 -2.98 10.89
CA THR A 448 -12.13 -2.97 9.51
C THR A 448 -11.18 -1.79 9.27
N GLY A 449 -10.27 -1.92 8.30
CA GLY A 449 -9.50 -0.78 7.79
C GLY A 449 -10.39 0.30 7.15
N VAL A 450 -9.89 1.54 7.01
CA VAL A 450 -10.69 2.66 6.47
C VAL A 450 -11.21 2.38 5.06
N GLY A 451 -10.31 2.11 4.11
CA GLY A 451 -10.67 1.91 2.69
C GLY A 451 -11.47 0.63 2.45
N SER A 452 -10.95 -0.52 2.89
CA SER A 452 -11.62 -1.80 2.69
C SER A 452 -12.90 -1.94 3.51
N GLY A 453 -12.97 -1.33 4.70
CA GLY A 453 -14.20 -1.24 5.49
C GLY A 453 -15.24 -0.30 4.88
N PHE A 454 -14.82 0.80 4.26
CA PHE A 454 -15.72 1.66 3.48
C PHE A 454 -16.38 0.88 2.34
N LEU A 455 -15.59 0.19 1.53
CA LEU A 455 -16.10 -0.62 0.42
C LEU A 455 -16.93 -1.80 0.90
N GLU A 456 -16.56 -2.45 2.01
CA GLU A 456 -17.39 -3.51 2.62
C GLU A 456 -18.79 -2.99 2.99
N ARG A 457 -18.89 -1.82 3.63
CA ARG A 457 -20.19 -1.25 4.01
C ARG A 457 -21.07 -0.97 2.78
N LEU A 458 -20.48 -0.61 1.65
CA LEU A 458 -21.22 -0.47 0.39
C LEU A 458 -21.66 -1.82 -0.16
N ALA A 459 -20.76 -2.82 -0.20
CA ALA A 459 -21.09 -4.17 -0.66
C ALA A 459 -22.22 -4.81 0.16
N LYS A 460 -22.18 -4.69 1.49
CA LYS A 460 -23.23 -5.19 2.37
C LYS A 460 -24.59 -4.54 2.10
N GLN A 461 -24.63 -3.24 1.79
CA GLN A 461 -25.88 -2.57 1.42
C GLN A 461 -26.45 -3.10 0.09
N VAL A 462 -25.59 -3.32 -0.91
CA VAL A 462 -25.99 -3.95 -2.18
C VAL A 462 -26.55 -5.35 -1.93
N ILE A 463 -25.80 -6.22 -1.27
CA ILE A 463 -26.18 -7.61 -1.00
C ILE A 463 -27.49 -7.67 -0.20
N GLN A 464 -27.66 -6.82 0.81
CA GLN A 464 -28.87 -6.75 1.62
C GLN A 464 -30.08 -6.32 0.77
N ALA A 465 -29.93 -5.32 -0.10
CA ALA A 465 -31.00 -4.88 -0.98
C ALA A 465 -31.44 -5.98 -1.95
N GLU A 466 -30.50 -6.73 -2.53
CA GLU A 466 -30.82 -7.87 -3.40
C GLU A 466 -31.56 -8.97 -2.65
N GLN A 467 -31.15 -9.29 -1.41
CA GLN A 467 -31.85 -10.25 -0.55
C GLN A 467 -33.28 -9.81 -0.22
N GLU A 468 -33.52 -8.51 -0.14
CA GLU A 468 -34.85 -7.91 0.05
C GLU A 468 -35.65 -7.78 -1.26
N GLY A 469 -35.10 -8.21 -2.40
CA GLY A 469 -35.73 -8.09 -3.72
C GLY A 469 -35.77 -6.66 -4.26
N LYS A 470 -34.97 -5.74 -3.70
CA LYS A 470 -34.82 -4.36 -4.15
C LYS A 470 -33.72 -4.29 -5.20
N ASN A 471 -33.83 -3.33 -6.13
CA ASN A 471 -32.78 -3.06 -7.09
C ASN A 471 -31.67 -2.23 -6.40
N PRO A 472 -30.42 -2.72 -6.31
CA PRO A 472 -29.32 -1.98 -5.66
C PRO A 472 -29.06 -0.60 -6.27
N ARG A 473 -29.43 -0.42 -7.56
CA ARG A 473 -29.29 0.85 -8.28
C ARG A 473 -30.14 1.97 -7.66
N ASP A 474 -31.22 1.63 -6.96
CA ASP A 474 -32.12 2.60 -6.33
C ASP A 474 -31.52 3.20 -5.03
N LEU A 475 -30.44 2.61 -4.50
CA LEU A 475 -29.78 3.08 -3.29
C LEU A 475 -28.88 4.31 -3.52
N ASP A 476 -28.54 4.61 -4.78
CA ASP A 476 -27.61 5.68 -5.17
C ASP A 476 -26.29 5.65 -4.37
N LEU A 477 -25.70 4.46 -4.26
CA LEU A 477 -24.39 4.27 -3.61
C LEU A 477 -23.28 4.79 -4.51
N ARG A 478 -22.27 5.43 -3.89
CA ARG A 478 -21.19 6.10 -4.60
C ARG A 478 -19.81 5.69 -4.07
N VAL A 479 -18.84 5.61 -4.98
CA VAL A 479 -17.43 5.43 -4.70
C VAL A 479 -16.68 6.69 -5.12
N PRO A 480 -16.23 7.53 -4.17
CA PRO A 480 -15.39 8.68 -4.48
C PRO A 480 -14.01 8.22 -4.92
N MET A 481 -13.71 8.39 -6.20
CA MET A 481 -12.50 7.87 -6.81
C MET A 481 -11.88 8.81 -7.83
N PHE A 482 -10.64 8.54 -8.19
CA PHE A 482 -9.97 9.11 -9.34
C PHE A 482 -9.15 8.02 -10.02
N ARG A 483 -8.88 8.18 -11.31
CA ARG A 483 -8.03 7.25 -12.05
C ARG A 483 -6.60 7.35 -11.51
N GLY A 484 -5.97 6.20 -11.29
CA GLY A 484 -4.58 6.16 -10.84
C GLY A 484 -3.67 6.84 -11.86
N LEU A 485 -2.71 7.64 -11.37
CA LEU A 485 -1.63 8.21 -12.17
C LEU A 485 -0.91 7.08 -12.90
N MET A 486 -0.77 7.18 -14.22
CA MET A 486 -0.32 6.12 -15.13
C MET A 486 1.15 5.71 -14.98
N ALA A 487 1.50 5.15 -13.83
CA ALA A 487 2.79 4.53 -13.59
C ALA A 487 2.64 3.12 -13.00
N ASN A 488 1.46 2.48 -13.11
CA ASN A 488 1.37 1.07 -12.75
C ASN A 488 2.22 0.26 -13.75
N PRO A 489 3.30 -0.41 -13.30
CA PRO A 489 4.14 -1.22 -14.18
C PRO A 489 3.35 -2.33 -14.88
N LEU A 490 2.27 -2.84 -14.26
CA LEU A 490 1.35 -3.81 -14.85
C LEU A 490 0.73 -3.27 -16.15
N ALA A 491 0.34 -2.00 -16.18
CA ALA A 491 -0.26 -1.39 -17.36
C ALA A 491 0.76 -1.03 -18.45
N ARG A 492 1.93 -0.50 -18.04
CA ARG A 492 2.95 0.02 -18.97
C ARG A 492 3.63 -1.06 -19.79
N GLU A 493 4.00 -2.15 -19.15
CA GLU A 493 4.85 -3.17 -19.76
C GLU A 493 4.03 -4.36 -20.29
N PHE A 494 2.72 -4.20 -20.43
CA PHE A 494 1.86 -5.22 -21.01
C PHE A 494 2.13 -5.36 -22.52
N VAL A 495 2.70 -6.50 -22.92
CA VAL A 495 2.80 -6.89 -24.34
C VAL A 495 1.82 -8.01 -24.63
N SER A 496 1.14 -7.97 -25.78
CA SER A 496 0.00 -8.83 -26.07
C SER A 496 0.36 -10.24 -26.53
N ASP A 497 1.57 -10.49 -27.04
CA ASP A 497 1.83 -11.71 -27.84
C ASP A 497 2.85 -12.69 -27.22
N GLY A 498 3.70 -12.22 -26.29
CA GLY A 498 4.76 -13.02 -25.65
C GLY A 498 4.28 -13.92 -24.52
N PRO A 499 5.02 -14.96 -24.13
CA PRO A 499 4.63 -15.84 -23.02
C PRO A 499 4.60 -15.08 -21.68
N MET A 500 3.60 -15.34 -20.84
CA MET A 500 3.46 -14.67 -19.55
C MET A 500 3.16 -15.63 -18.39
N LEU A 501 3.83 -15.40 -17.26
CA LEU A 501 3.53 -16.05 -15.98
C LEU A 501 2.96 -15.00 -15.00
N LEU A 502 1.77 -15.26 -14.48
CA LEU A 502 1.04 -14.37 -13.57
C LEU A 502 0.94 -15.05 -12.20
N ILE A 503 1.64 -14.52 -11.20
CA ILE A 503 1.75 -15.13 -9.86
C ILE A 503 1.01 -14.23 -8.86
N GLY A 504 -0.17 -14.68 -8.43
CA GLY A 504 -1.05 -13.90 -7.56
C GLY A 504 -1.44 -14.67 -6.31
N ALA A 505 -1.31 -14.06 -5.12
CA ALA A 505 -1.81 -14.67 -3.88
C ALA A 505 -3.01 -13.89 -3.32
N GLY A 506 -4.08 -14.61 -2.96
CA GLY A 506 -5.34 -14.01 -2.52
C GLY A 506 -5.88 -13.01 -3.53
N VAL A 507 -6.20 -11.80 -3.09
CA VAL A 507 -6.69 -10.71 -3.97
C VAL A 507 -5.65 -10.21 -4.97
N GLY A 508 -4.38 -10.58 -4.82
CA GLY A 508 -3.34 -10.35 -5.84
C GLY A 508 -3.62 -10.99 -7.20
N ILE A 509 -4.57 -11.93 -7.27
CA ILE A 509 -5.04 -12.50 -8.53
C ILE A 509 -5.89 -11.53 -9.37
N ALA A 510 -6.46 -10.50 -8.73
CA ALA A 510 -7.45 -9.62 -9.32
C ALA A 510 -6.97 -8.94 -10.62
N PRO A 511 -5.82 -8.24 -10.68
CA PRO A 511 -5.38 -7.61 -11.91
C PRO A 511 -5.17 -8.60 -13.05
N PHE A 512 -4.75 -9.83 -12.76
CA PHE A 512 -4.45 -10.85 -13.77
C PHE A 512 -5.69 -11.38 -14.50
N ARG A 513 -6.88 -11.24 -13.92
CA ARG A 513 -8.13 -11.57 -14.60
C ARG A 513 -8.29 -10.76 -15.90
N GLY A 514 -8.01 -9.45 -15.86
CA GLY A 514 -8.04 -8.60 -17.05
C GLY A 514 -6.99 -8.98 -18.11
N PHE A 515 -5.78 -9.37 -17.67
CA PHE A 515 -4.70 -9.81 -18.55
C PHE A 515 -5.12 -11.07 -19.31
N VAL A 516 -5.66 -12.06 -18.59
CA VAL A 516 -6.10 -13.33 -19.18
C VAL A 516 -7.28 -13.10 -20.13
N HIS A 517 -8.29 -12.31 -19.75
CA HIS A 517 -9.42 -11.99 -20.64
C HIS A 517 -8.96 -11.35 -21.94
N ARG A 518 -8.02 -10.41 -21.88
CA ARG A 518 -7.45 -9.78 -23.08
C ARG A 518 -6.67 -10.77 -23.94
N ARG A 519 -5.91 -11.68 -23.31
CA ARG A 519 -5.13 -12.72 -24.00
C ARG A 519 -6.00 -13.78 -24.67
N LEU A 520 -7.04 -14.26 -23.99
CA LEU A 520 -7.93 -15.31 -24.51
C LEU A 520 -8.75 -14.85 -25.73
N LYS A 521 -8.88 -13.54 -25.96
CA LYS A 521 -9.47 -13.00 -27.21
C LYS A 521 -8.58 -13.19 -28.43
N SER A 522 -7.28 -13.29 -28.25
CA SER A 522 -6.34 -13.55 -29.34
C SER A 522 -6.08 -15.05 -29.44
N ALA A 523 -6.55 -15.70 -30.52
CA ALA A 523 -6.38 -17.13 -30.75
C ALA A 523 -4.90 -17.58 -30.71
N ASN A 524 -3.97 -16.68 -31.05
CA ASN A 524 -2.52 -16.94 -31.03
C ASN A 524 -1.89 -16.94 -29.61
N CYS A 525 -2.65 -16.52 -28.61
CA CYS A 525 -2.13 -16.24 -27.25
C CYS A 525 -2.69 -17.16 -26.16
N ALA A 526 -3.71 -17.97 -26.46
CA ALA A 526 -4.39 -18.79 -25.46
C ALA A 526 -3.48 -19.80 -24.74
N ASN A 527 -2.44 -20.32 -25.42
CA ASN A 527 -1.46 -21.26 -24.86
C ASN A 527 -0.16 -20.59 -24.39
N LYS A 528 -0.19 -19.27 -24.15
CA LYS A 528 0.98 -18.46 -23.77
C LYS A 528 0.77 -17.69 -22.46
N VAL A 529 -0.21 -18.08 -21.67
CA VAL A 529 -0.52 -17.45 -20.39
C VAL A 529 -0.70 -18.51 -19.32
N TRP A 530 0.03 -18.35 -18.23
CA TRP A 530 -0.01 -19.23 -17.06
C TRP A 530 -0.25 -18.40 -15.81
N VAL A 531 -1.08 -18.92 -14.92
CA VAL A 531 -1.51 -18.26 -13.69
C VAL A 531 -1.24 -19.19 -12.51
N LEU A 532 -0.50 -18.71 -11.51
CA LEU A 532 -0.32 -19.37 -10.23
C LEU A 532 -1.11 -18.60 -9.17
N GLN A 533 -2.19 -19.19 -8.67
CA GLN A 533 -3.06 -18.59 -7.66
C GLN A 533 -2.80 -19.21 -6.28
N GLY A 534 -2.22 -18.44 -5.36
CA GLY A 534 -2.06 -18.84 -3.97
C GLY A 534 -3.32 -18.58 -3.14
N VAL A 535 -3.88 -19.61 -2.53
CA VAL A 535 -5.04 -19.53 -1.63
C VAL A 535 -4.81 -20.35 -0.36
N ARG A 536 -5.66 -20.18 0.66
CA ARG A 536 -5.61 -21.04 1.85
C ARG A 536 -6.27 -22.39 1.60
N ASP A 537 -7.53 -22.31 1.17
CA ASP A 537 -8.42 -23.43 0.93
C ASP A 537 -9.25 -23.10 -0.31
N SER A 538 -9.14 -23.90 -1.37
CA SER A 538 -9.82 -23.61 -2.64
C SER A 538 -11.35 -23.71 -2.54
N LEU A 539 -11.90 -24.37 -1.53
CA LEU A 539 -13.36 -24.45 -1.39
C LEU A 539 -13.98 -23.11 -1.00
N VAL A 540 -13.24 -22.25 -0.29
CA VAL A 540 -13.76 -21.00 0.31
C VAL A 540 -13.03 -19.73 -0.12
N ASP A 541 -11.73 -19.84 -0.46
CA ASP A 541 -10.85 -18.69 -0.77
C ASP A 541 -10.44 -18.61 -2.25
N GLU A 542 -10.91 -19.52 -3.11
CA GLU A 542 -10.63 -19.45 -4.55
C GLU A 542 -11.44 -18.32 -5.20
N LEU A 543 -10.75 -17.24 -5.51
CA LEU A 543 -11.36 -16.09 -6.19
C LEU A 543 -11.48 -16.36 -7.69
N TYR A 544 -12.60 -15.95 -8.27
CA TYR A 544 -12.87 -16.00 -9.71
C TYR A 544 -12.76 -17.41 -10.33
N SER A 545 -13.14 -18.45 -9.61
CA SER A 545 -13.26 -19.80 -10.18
C SER A 545 -14.27 -19.77 -11.35
N GLY A 546 -13.92 -20.33 -12.51
CA GLY A 546 -14.75 -20.32 -13.72
C GLY A 546 -14.49 -19.16 -14.69
N ASP A 547 -13.72 -18.13 -14.30
CA ASP A 547 -13.55 -16.91 -15.12
C ASP A 547 -12.31 -16.97 -16.06
N TRP A 548 -11.57 -18.08 -16.11
CA TRP A 548 -10.25 -18.15 -16.77
C TRP A 548 -10.27 -18.85 -18.15
N GLY A 549 -11.45 -18.93 -18.78
CA GLY A 549 -11.64 -19.52 -20.10
C GLY A 549 -12.00 -21.01 -20.09
N VAL A 550 -12.29 -21.56 -21.28
CA VAL A 550 -12.79 -22.94 -21.47
C VAL A 550 -11.81 -24.01 -20.98
N HIS A 551 -10.51 -23.70 -20.96
CA HIS A 551 -9.44 -24.58 -20.48
C HIS A 551 -8.74 -23.97 -19.25
N GLU A 552 -9.53 -23.54 -18.27
CA GLU A 552 -9.03 -22.96 -17.00
C GLU A 552 -7.97 -23.85 -16.33
N ASP A 553 -8.13 -25.17 -16.38
CA ASP A 553 -7.20 -26.16 -15.84
C ASP A 553 -5.80 -26.11 -16.47
N LYS A 554 -5.69 -25.61 -17.70
CA LYS A 554 -4.41 -25.42 -18.40
C LYS A 554 -3.80 -24.04 -18.16
N VAL A 555 -4.64 -23.04 -17.89
CA VAL A 555 -4.22 -21.65 -17.69
C VAL A 555 -3.86 -21.40 -16.23
N LYS A 556 -4.68 -21.89 -15.29
CA LYS A 556 -4.60 -21.54 -13.88
C LYS A 556 -4.30 -22.76 -13.01
N LYS A 557 -3.24 -22.65 -12.21
CA LYS A 557 -2.89 -23.58 -11.14
C LYS A 557 -3.19 -22.95 -9.78
N VAL A 558 -4.04 -23.61 -9.01
CA VAL A 558 -4.34 -23.21 -7.62
C VAL A 558 -3.37 -23.90 -6.66
N VAL A 559 -2.70 -23.12 -5.81
CA VAL A 559 -1.75 -23.57 -4.80
C VAL A 559 -2.34 -23.30 -3.41
N GLN A 560 -2.48 -24.35 -2.60
CA GLN A 560 -3.21 -24.29 -1.32
C GLN A 560 -2.26 -24.40 -0.13
N SER A 561 -2.26 -23.39 0.74
CA SER A 561 -1.38 -23.35 1.91
C SER A 561 -1.89 -24.12 3.12
N ARG A 562 -3.20 -24.38 3.22
CA ARG A 562 -3.82 -25.03 4.40
C ARG A 562 -4.49 -26.36 4.13
N ARG A 563 -4.42 -26.86 2.90
CA ARG A 563 -4.92 -28.19 2.52
C ARG A 563 -3.80 -29.09 2.01
N GLY A 564 -3.97 -30.40 2.24
CA GLY A 564 -3.01 -31.42 1.81
C GLY A 564 -1.64 -31.22 2.46
N GLN A 565 -0.58 -31.21 1.67
CA GLN A 565 0.77 -31.00 2.16
C GLN A 565 1.08 -29.54 2.55
N GLY A 566 0.21 -28.57 2.21
CA GLY A 566 0.42 -27.14 2.46
C GLY A 566 1.58 -26.59 1.64
N ARG A 567 1.28 -25.84 0.59
CA ARG A 567 2.29 -25.21 -0.27
C ARG A 567 1.94 -23.76 -0.55
N TYR A 568 2.93 -22.95 -0.86
CA TYR A 568 2.76 -21.60 -1.35
C TYR A 568 3.23 -21.50 -2.81
N VAL A 569 2.98 -20.34 -3.41
CA VAL A 569 3.26 -20.11 -4.83
C VAL A 569 4.76 -20.23 -5.13
N GLN A 570 5.64 -19.88 -4.20
CA GLN A 570 7.09 -19.99 -4.40
C GLN A 570 7.59 -21.44 -4.49
N GLU A 571 6.95 -22.40 -3.84
CA GLU A 571 7.26 -23.81 -4.03
C GLU A 571 6.80 -24.30 -5.41
N GLU A 572 5.64 -23.82 -5.89
CA GLU A 572 5.14 -24.15 -7.23
C GLU A 572 6.03 -23.51 -8.33
N VAL A 573 6.56 -22.30 -8.11
CA VAL A 573 7.54 -21.67 -9.00
C VAL A 573 8.79 -22.54 -9.17
N ARG A 574 9.33 -23.08 -8.06
CA ARG A 574 10.47 -24.02 -8.12
C ARG A 574 10.09 -25.33 -8.81
N ALA A 575 8.91 -25.86 -8.53
CA ALA A 575 8.43 -27.11 -9.14
C ALA A 575 8.25 -26.97 -10.66
N GLN A 576 7.89 -25.78 -11.14
CA GLN A 576 7.73 -25.46 -12.56
C GLN A 576 8.94 -24.73 -13.16
N ALA A 577 10.15 -24.97 -12.64
CA ALA A 577 11.37 -24.28 -13.05
C ALA A 577 11.61 -24.26 -14.57
N ASP A 578 11.31 -25.35 -15.28
CA ASP A 578 11.44 -25.42 -16.75
C ASP A 578 10.51 -24.44 -17.47
N LEU A 579 9.27 -24.31 -17.01
CA LEU A 579 8.30 -23.36 -17.56
C LEU A 579 8.72 -21.93 -17.25
N VAL A 580 9.09 -21.64 -15.99
CA VAL A 580 9.55 -20.32 -15.57
C VAL A 580 10.75 -19.87 -16.40
N TRP A 581 11.73 -20.75 -16.58
CA TRP A 581 12.93 -20.50 -17.37
C TRP A 581 12.63 -20.32 -18.87
N PHE A 582 11.74 -21.14 -19.43
CA PHE A 582 11.26 -21.00 -20.81
C PHE A 582 10.62 -19.62 -21.04
N ILE A 583 9.77 -19.16 -20.12
CA ILE A 583 9.07 -17.88 -20.24
C ILE A 583 10.07 -16.73 -20.18
N ILE A 584 10.91 -16.63 -19.14
CA ILE A 584 11.75 -15.44 -18.94
C ILE A 584 12.89 -15.30 -19.96
N ASN A 585 13.28 -16.40 -20.62
CA ASN A 585 14.26 -16.37 -21.70
C ASN A 585 13.67 -16.05 -23.07
N ALA A 586 12.34 -16.07 -23.23
CA ALA A 586 11.73 -15.55 -24.44
C ALA A 586 11.98 -14.04 -24.53
N VAL A 587 12.23 -13.55 -25.75
CA VAL A 587 12.50 -12.13 -26.02
C VAL A 587 11.37 -11.24 -25.50
N ASP A 588 10.14 -11.70 -25.64
CA ASP A 588 8.91 -11.02 -25.23
C ASP A 588 8.27 -11.62 -23.97
N GLY A 589 9.00 -12.50 -23.28
CA GLY A 589 8.58 -13.20 -22.07
C GLY A 589 8.48 -12.30 -20.85
N ARG A 590 7.41 -12.48 -20.06
CA ARG A 590 7.13 -11.64 -18.88
C ARG A 590 6.66 -12.43 -17.68
N ILE A 591 7.09 -12.02 -16.49
CA ILE A 591 6.62 -12.54 -15.21
C ILE A 591 6.05 -11.38 -14.40
N PHE A 592 4.82 -11.54 -13.95
CA PHE A 592 4.12 -10.58 -13.11
C PHE A 592 3.82 -11.21 -11.75
N VAL A 593 4.13 -10.50 -10.67
CA VAL A 593 3.87 -10.93 -9.29
C VAL A 593 2.98 -9.89 -8.61
N CYS A 594 1.92 -10.35 -7.95
CA CYS A 594 0.97 -9.46 -7.29
C CYS A 594 0.44 -10.04 -5.97
N GLY A 595 0.42 -9.23 -4.91
CA GLY A 595 -0.03 -9.63 -3.58
C GLY A 595 0.83 -9.07 -2.45
N SER A 596 0.94 -9.79 -1.34
CA SER A 596 1.68 -9.28 -0.16
C SER A 596 3.19 -9.21 -0.42
N SER A 597 3.84 -8.09 -0.09
CA SER A 597 5.30 -7.97 -0.22
C SER A 597 6.02 -8.92 0.73
N LYS A 598 5.64 -8.88 2.01
CA LYS A 598 6.27 -9.69 3.06
C LYS A 598 5.86 -11.15 2.94
N GLY A 599 6.84 -12.04 2.94
CA GLY A 599 6.64 -13.48 2.82
C GLY A 599 6.33 -13.97 1.39
N MET A 600 5.31 -13.42 0.71
CA MET A 600 4.98 -13.87 -0.66
C MET A 600 5.92 -13.28 -1.71
N GLY A 601 6.03 -11.95 -1.81
CA GLY A 601 6.92 -11.29 -2.77
C GLY A 601 8.38 -11.71 -2.60
N GLU A 602 8.91 -11.59 -1.38
CA GLU A 602 10.27 -12.04 -1.01
C GLU A 602 10.50 -13.53 -1.32
N GLY A 603 9.51 -14.38 -1.02
CA GLY A 603 9.58 -15.81 -1.25
C GLY A 603 9.60 -16.19 -2.74
N VAL A 604 8.80 -15.49 -3.56
CA VAL A 604 8.78 -15.68 -5.01
C VAL A 604 10.07 -15.20 -5.65
N GLU A 605 10.59 -14.04 -5.24
CA GLU A 605 11.88 -13.54 -5.73
C GLU A 605 13.02 -14.52 -5.44
N ALA A 606 13.09 -15.04 -4.21
CA ALA A 606 14.05 -16.09 -3.86
C ALA A 606 13.89 -17.35 -4.72
N ALA A 607 12.65 -17.78 -4.98
CA ALA A 607 12.39 -18.93 -5.86
C ALA A 607 12.79 -18.68 -7.31
N LEU A 608 12.61 -17.46 -7.83
CA LEU A 608 13.04 -17.08 -9.18
C LEU A 608 14.57 -17.11 -9.30
N ILE A 609 15.29 -16.64 -8.27
CA ILE A 609 16.76 -16.76 -8.20
C ILE A 609 17.18 -18.23 -8.24
N ASP A 610 16.54 -19.09 -7.43
CA ASP A 610 16.82 -20.53 -7.42
C ASP A 610 16.59 -21.18 -8.80
N VAL A 611 15.54 -20.77 -9.53
CA VAL A 611 15.28 -21.24 -10.90
C VAL A 611 16.39 -20.81 -11.86
N ALA A 612 16.83 -19.54 -11.80
CA ALA A 612 17.90 -19.04 -12.66
C ALA A 612 19.24 -19.75 -12.38
N MET A 613 19.55 -20.04 -11.12
CA MET A 613 20.72 -20.84 -10.76
C MET A 613 20.61 -22.26 -11.35
N ALA A 614 19.48 -22.93 -11.15
CA ALA A 614 19.29 -24.32 -11.55
C ALA A 614 19.23 -24.52 -13.07
N LYS A 615 18.55 -23.62 -13.80
CA LYS A 615 18.29 -23.76 -15.25
C LYS A 615 19.24 -22.94 -16.11
N GLY A 616 19.73 -21.81 -15.61
CA GLY A 616 20.73 -20.98 -16.27
C GLY A 616 22.18 -21.37 -15.96
N LYS A 617 22.40 -22.30 -15.01
CA LYS A 617 23.73 -22.68 -14.51
C LYS A 617 24.53 -21.47 -13.98
N LEU A 618 23.81 -20.49 -13.44
CA LEU A 618 24.37 -19.27 -12.84
C LEU A 618 24.71 -19.51 -11.38
N ASN A 619 25.73 -18.83 -10.87
CA ASN A 619 25.89 -18.69 -9.41
C ASN A 619 24.83 -17.72 -8.84
N ARG A 620 24.82 -17.53 -7.51
CA ARG A 620 23.78 -16.75 -6.84
C ARG A 620 23.84 -15.27 -7.20
N GLU A 621 25.04 -14.71 -7.26
CA GLU A 621 25.30 -13.31 -7.59
C GLU A 621 24.93 -12.99 -9.05
N GLU A 622 25.26 -13.89 -9.98
CA GLU A 622 24.87 -13.83 -11.38
C GLU A 622 23.35 -13.96 -11.54
N ALA A 623 22.70 -14.87 -10.81
CA ALA A 623 21.25 -15.02 -10.84
C ALA A 623 20.52 -13.78 -10.30
N GLN A 624 21.04 -13.14 -9.25
CA GLN A 624 20.50 -11.88 -8.75
C GLN A 624 20.63 -10.79 -9.80
N SER A 625 21.82 -10.64 -10.39
CA SER A 625 22.09 -9.65 -11.44
C SER A 625 21.20 -9.86 -12.67
N PHE A 626 20.98 -11.12 -13.07
CA PHE A 626 20.05 -11.49 -14.13
C PHE A 626 18.63 -10.99 -13.84
N TRP A 627 18.11 -11.20 -12.62
CA TRP A 627 16.76 -10.72 -12.28
C TRP A 627 16.67 -9.21 -12.15
N ASP A 628 17.72 -8.54 -11.71
CA ASP A 628 17.77 -7.08 -11.67
C ASP A 628 17.78 -6.49 -13.10
N GLU A 629 18.48 -7.12 -14.04
CA GLU A 629 18.37 -6.79 -15.47
C GLU A 629 16.94 -7.02 -15.98
N LYS A 630 16.31 -8.14 -15.66
CA LYS A 630 14.91 -8.43 -16.02
C LYS A 630 13.91 -7.44 -15.43
N LYS A 631 14.15 -6.91 -14.22
CA LYS A 631 13.34 -5.82 -13.64
C LYS A 631 13.50 -4.54 -14.44
N SER A 632 14.75 -4.14 -14.70
CA SER A 632 15.04 -2.90 -15.44
C SER A 632 14.53 -2.91 -16.88
N SER A 633 14.45 -4.09 -17.52
CA SER A 633 13.90 -4.26 -18.87
C SER A 633 12.38 -4.44 -18.92
N GLY A 634 11.69 -4.40 -17.77
CA GLY A 634 10.23 -4.56 -17.70
C GLY A 634 9.75 -5.99 -17.97
N GLN A 635 10.64 -6.99 -17.93
CA GLN A 635 10.29 -8.40 -18.10
C GLN A 635 9.86 -9.07 -16.79
N TYR A 636 10.38 -8.62 -15.65
CA TYR A 636 9.94 -9.03 -14.32
C TYR A 636 9.34 -7.85 -13.57
N ILE A 637 8.06 -7.97 -13.20
CA ILE A 637 7.31 -6.90 -12.53
C ILE A 637 6.64 -7.45 -11.29
N ALA A 638 6.92 -6.82 -10.15
CA ALA A 638 6.27 -7.14 -8.89
C ALA A 638 5.49 -5.91 -8.38
N GLU A 639 4.17 -6.00 -8.38
CA GLU A 639 3.28 -5.05 -7.71
C GLU A 639 2.83 -5.67 -6.39
N THR A 640 3.62 -5.44 -5.34
CA THR A 640 3.35 -5.99 -4.00
C THR A 640 3.06 -4.90 -2.99
N TRP A 641 2.23 -5.21 -1.98
CA TRP A 641 1.75 -4.28 -0.95
C TRP A 641 1.76 -4.85 0.48
#